data_AF-A0A7S4RGK7-F1
#
_entry.id   AF-A0A7S4RGK7-F1
#
_cell.length_a   1.000
_cell.length_b   1.000
_cell.length_c   1.000
_cell.angle_alpha   90.00
_cell.angle_beta   90.00
_cell.angle_gamma   90.00
#
_symmetry.space_group_name_H-M   'P 1'
#
loop_
_entity.id
_entity.type
_entity.pdbx_description
1 polymer ?
#
loop_
_entity_poly.entity_id
_entity_poly.type
_entity_poly.pdbx_seq_one_letter_code
_entity_poly.pdbx_strand_id
1 'polypeptide(L)'
;MDSTDCGMRRADSRHSAGAAGDGTVVRNDLEAHLHSEVMREKLCRGIPFVILYFVIFDIMLFTHENFSDASQVERNLRGMLSGSSYEGYAEGPPGSMRLSVSGHKVLRDIATVEDVYTYLREAIIPQIIPGPGSAPLDDGMSRLLRYNLLVGGLQLEQVRTGKEQCSLLYPDMGPKNDLKVNPLLEDFFCFRSGIEEGECFGPGEAVEGFCPSTRAAWGRSLRSVKGFPEDSLKSTGARIERSTGGPRYSLIMYEHQGTDVALRRLEELVSANWIDEQSTWVGVKFFTVNPDLGVYSLSRVNVFLLETGQLLPRLQVSTFMADPYQYRSTLVMDVLWAVLLLKFLLNCMWDLARALHRRGSLLRTYVWSLWTWINWACVVLGLVAVILWVVYLGKLDAVQQSSLGVAINRPPEGSNLPRDSDVMRTYVDSLQILNADIGDLDSYLAFLRFFLGCYNLLLVARFFEAFQAQPRLALVTNTILECFPDFLHFMMVFVTMLVSFAVAATFLFGHRVLEFSRVGWSIERCLFMLLGSLDYNKLSAEHPISALVWFVLFMTLMFMVMLNMLLAVIIDVYTGQMGAYSDDESIWHQLGRRMRSKELPARKVLQAVREMSQDEVSSGDLLEACPGLGKRQADELIQVVEHKEDREYDQVTSLTDATGLAVAMKEHVKAVGGQVNELVALQQRTKRVLRRASLEVGALRAGPPRFVLEPKSRQRIKEVERRLDLLEQLLDDVLRYTENRGRGLRDRLRLVEEHLRLRQGQADDVMSI
;
A
#
# COMPACT_ATOMS: atom_id res chain seq x y z
N MET A 1 40.87 22.77 47.39
CA MET A 1 39.59 23.38 47.78
C MET A 1 38.59 22.26 47.93
N ASP A 2 38.17 22.13 49.17
CA ASP A 2 37.29 21.16 49.79
C ASP A 2 35.97 20.86 49.09
N SER A 3 35.51 19.60 49.30
CA SER A 3 34.14 19.22 49.69
C SER A 3 33.02 19.39 48.63
N THR A 4 32.01 18.53 48.49
CA THR A 4 31.36 17.59 49.41
C THR A 4 30.66 16.46 48.63
N ASP A 5 30.49 15.36 49.33
CA ASP A 5 30.07 14.02 48.96
C ASP A 5 28.56 13.79 49.25
N CYS A 6 27.86 12.99 48.42
CA CYS A 6 26.72 12.11 48.74
C CYS A 6 26.11 11.60 47.41
N GLY A 7 25.99 10.32 47.06
CA GLY A 7 25.88 9.12 47.88
C GLY A 7 24.60 8.38 47.47
N MET A 8 24.67 7.49 46.48
CA MET A 8 23.68 6.42 46.36
C MET A 8 24.32 5.13 45.84
N ARG A 9 24.47 4.22 46.79
CA ARG A 9 25.01 2.87 46.69
C ARG A 9 24.24 2.08 45.63
N ARG A 10 24.91 1.70 44.53
CA ARG A 10 24.55 0.46 43.83
C ARG A 10 25.11 -0.68 44.65
N ALA A 11 24.20 -1.45 45.23
CA ALA A 11 24.52 -2.73 45.83
C ALA A 11 25.07 -3.62 44.71
N ASP A 12 26.39 -3.77 44.66
CA ASP A 12 27.04 -4.90 44.03
C ASP A 12 26.58 -6.15 44.80
N SER A 13 25.48 -6.75 44.37
CA SER A 13 25.22 -8.16 44.65
C SER A 13 26.21 -8.96 43.83
N ARG A 14 27.46 -9.01 44.31
CA ARG A 14 28.35 -10.15 44.10
C ARG A 14 27.63 -11.35 44.72
N HIS A 15 26.75 -11.98 43.95
CA HIS A 15 26.49 -13.38 44.18
C HIS A 15 27.84 -14.08 44.03
N SER A 16 28.23 -14.64 45.18
CA SER A 16 29.29 -15.61 45.34
C SER A 16 29.47 -16.42 44.06
N ALA A 17 30.72 -16.48 43.60
CA ALA A 17 31.24 -17.65 42.89
C ALA A 17 31.04 -18.87 43.80
N GLY A 18 29.81 -19.38 43.82
CA GLY A 18 29.47 -20.70 44.30
C GLY A 18 30.07 -21.69 43.32
N ALA A 19 30.50 -22.83 43.86
CA ALA A 19 31.13 -23.92 43.14
C ALA A 19 30.55 -24.12 41.74
N ALA A 20 31.45 -24.26 40.74
CA ALA A 20 31.12 -24.83 39.45
C ALA A 20 30.55 -26.24 39.70
N GLY A 21 29.23 -26.32 39.86
CA GLY A 21 28.52 -27.54 39.54
C GLY A 21 28.68 -27.74 38.03
N ASP A 22 28.97 -28.96 37.62
CA ASP A 22 28.78 -29.38 36.24
C ASP A 22 27.29 -29.17 35.92
N GLY A 23 26.96 -28.00 35.38
CA GLY A 23 25.63 -27.73 34.81
C GLY A 23 25.40 -28.76 33.71
N THR A 24 24.37 -29.58 33.89
CA THR A 24 23.98 -30.62 32.94
C THR A 24 22.72 -30.14 32.23
N VAL A 25 22.72 -30.21 30.91
CA VAL A 25 21.66 -29.66 30.05
C VAL A 25 21.10 -30.77 29.18
N VAL A 26 19.81 -30.71 28.87
CA VAL A 26 19.16 -31.72 28.02
C VAL A 26 19.70 -31.64 26.59
N ARG A 27 20.16 -32.78 26.05
CA ARG A 27 20.77 -32.87 24.70
C ARG A 27 19.87 -32.28 23.61
N ASN A 28 18.56 -32.49 23.70
CA ASN A 28 17.61 -32.02 22.68
C ASN A 28 17.54 -30.49 22.63
N ASP A 29 17.61 -29.81 23.77
CA ASP A 29 17.55 -28.34 23.86
C ASP A 29 18.88 -27.72 23.41
N LEU A 30 20.00 -28.39 23.73
CA LEU A 30 21.31 -28.06 23.17
C LEU A 30 21.34 -28.25 21.64
N GLU A 31 20.76 -29.33 21.11
CA GLU A 31 20.66 -29.58 19.66
C GLU A 31 19.80 -28.50 18.98
N ALA A 32 18.66 -28.14 19.57
CA ALA A 32 17.78 -27.10 19.06
C ALA A 32 18.47 -25.73 19.03
N HIS A 33 19.19 -25.39 20.09
CA HIS A 33 19.99 -24.17 20.17
C HIS A 33 21.07 -24.13 19.08
N LEU A 34 21.88 -25.18 18.97
CA LEU A 34 22.94 -25.29 17.97
C LEU A 34 22.40 -25.30 16.53
N HIS A 35 21.22 -25.89 16.29
CA HIS A 35 20.56 -25.84 15.00
C HIS A 35 20.14 -24.40 14.64
N SER A 36 19.62 -23.63 15.61
CA SER A 36 19.26 -22.21 15.42
C SER A 36 20.48 -21.32 15.12
N GLU A 37 21.59 -21.56 15.81
CA GLU A 37 22.90 -20.92 15.58
C GLU A 37 23.40 -21.16 14.15
N VAL A 38 23.36 -22.41 13.69
CA VAL A 38 23.77 -22.80 12.33
C VAL A 38 22.90 -22.16 11.25
N MET A 39 21.60 -22.00 11.51
CA MET A 39 20.70 -21.29 10.59
C MET A 39 21.01 -19.79 10.57
N ARG A 40 21.18 -19.13 11.72
CA ARG A 40 21.58 -17.71 11.79
C ARG A 40 22.87 -17.43 11.03
N GLU A 41 23.87 -18.32 11.16
CA GLU A 41 25.13 -18.17 10.43
C GLU A 41 24.94 -18.23 8.89
N LYS A 42 24.04 -19.09 8.39
CA LYS A 42 23.69 -19.14 6.96
C LYS A 42 23.02 -17.86 6.50
N LEU A 43 22.05 -17.34 7.27
CA LEU A 43 21.38 -16.08 6.93
C LEU A 43 22.37 -14.90 6.93
N CYS A 44 23.26 -14.80 7.92
CA CYS A 44 24.30 -13.76 7.98
C CYS A 44 25.20 -13.75 6.75
N ARG A 45 25.57 -14.92 6.22
CA ARG A 45 26.36 -15.02 4.99
C ARG A 45 25.60 -14.57 3.73
N GLY A 46 24.26 -14.54 3.78
CA GLY A 46 23.40 -14.06 2.71
C GLY A 46 23.24 -12.53 2.66
N ILE A 47 23.43 -11.83 3.79
CA ILE A 47 23.17 -10.38 3.91
C ILE A 47 23.94 -9.54 2.86
N PRO A 48 25.27 -9.74 2.66
CA PRO A 48 26.00 -8.93 1.67
C PRO A 48 25.45 -9.10 0.27
N PHE A 49 24.95 -10.28 -0.08
CA PHE A 49 24.34 -10.53 -1.37
C PHE A 49 23.01 -9.79 -1.54
N VAL A 50 22.16 -9.76 -0.50
CA VAL A 50 20.88 -9.03 -0.54
C VAL A 50 21.11 -7.53 -0.70
N ILE A 51 22.03 -6.94 0.08
CA ILE A 51 22.40 -5.53 -0.03
C ILE A 51 22.96 -5.22 -1.42
N LEU A 52 23.92 -6.03 -1.89
CA LEU A 52 24.55 -5.83 -3.19
C LEU A 52 23.54 -5.91 -4.33
N TYR A 53 22.63 -6.89 -4.29
CA TYR A 53 21.56 -7.05 -5.28
C TYR A 53 20.65 -5.83 -5.33
N PHE A 54 20.19 -5.34 -4.17
CA PHE A 54 19.32 -4.19 -4.06
C PHE A 54 20.01 -2.90 -4.56
N VAL A 55 21.23 -2.62 -4.09
CA VAL A 55 21.97 -1.41 -4.46
C VAL A 55 22.28 -1.37 -5.95
N ILE A 56 22.69 -2.50 -6.55
CA ILE A 56 22.96 -2.55 -7.99
C ILE A 56 21.68 -2.36 -8.79
N PHE A 57 20.57 -2.98 -8.37
CA PHE A 57 19.28 -2.79 -9.02
C PHE A 57 18.83 -1.32 -8.98
N ASP A 58 18.98 -0.65 -7.84
CA ASP A 58 18.64 0.77 -7.71
C ASP A 58 19.53 1.64 -8.58
N ILE A 59 20.86 1.45 -8.55
CA ILE A 59 21.79 2.19 -9.41
C ILE A 59 21.42 1.99 -10.88
N MET A 60 21.13 0.75 -11.28
CA MET A 60 20.68 0.42 -12.64
C MET A 60 19.43 1.22 -13.04
N LEU A 61 18.40 1.24 -12.18
CA LEU A 61 17.19 2.04 -12.41
C LEU A 61 17.49 3.54 -12.53
N PHE A 62 18.30 4.10 -11.63
CA PHE A 62 18.69 5.51 -11.68
C PHE A 62 19.43 5.87 -12.97
N THR A 63 20.31 4.98 -13.46
CA THR A 63 21.07 5.22 -14.69
C THR A 63 20.23 5.15 -15.96
N HIS A 64 19.20 4.29 -16.01
CA HIS A 64 18.34 4.15 -17.18
C HIS A 64 17.31 5.26 -17.32
N GLU A 65 16.67 5.65 -16.22
CA GLU A 65 15.61 6.67 -16.24
C GLU A 65 16.15 8.10 -16.16
N ASN A 66 17.34 8.29 -15.59
CA ASN A 66 17.93 9.61 -15.24
C ASN A 66 16.85 10.61 -14.76
N PHE A 67 16.23 10.29 -13.63
CA PHE A 67 15.06 11.02 -13.11
C PHE A 67 15.29 12.53 -12.96
N SER A 68 16.52 12.96 -12.72
CA SER A 68 16.85 14.40 -12.58
C SER A 68 16.53 15.18 -13.85
N ASP A 69 17.06 14.72 -14.98
CA ASP A 69 16.98 15.46 -16.24
C ASP A 69 15.60 15.30 -16.87
N ALA A 70 15.05 14.08 -16.84
CA ALA A 70 13.70 13.79 -17.31
C ALA A 70 12.63 14.58 -16.51
N SER A 71 12.79 14.71 -15.19
CA SER A 71 11.85 15.47 -14.35
C SER A 71 11.98 16.98 -14.56
N GLN A 72 13.17 17.51 -14.84
CA GLN A 72 13.32 18.93 -15.16
C GLN A 72 12.60 19.30 -16.46
N VAL A 73 12.77 18.51 -17.52
CA VAL A 73 12.05 18.72 -18.80
C VAL A 73 10.54 18.63 -18.57
N GLU A 74 10.08 17.62 -17.83
CA GLU A 74 8.66 17.43 -17.53
C GLU A 74 8.08 18.62 -16.74
N ARG A 75 8.77 19.08 -15.68
CA ARG A 75 8.33 20.22 -14.87
C ARG A 75 8.27 21.51 -15.67
N ASN A 76 9.24 21.73 -16.57
CA ASN A 76 9.27 22.92 -17.42
C ASN A 76 8.08 22.94 -18.40
N LEU A 77 7.83 21.84 -19.10
CA LEU A 77 6.67 21.72 -20.00
C LEU A 77 5.35 21.80 -19.23
N ARG A 78 5.26 21.17 -18.06
CA ARG A 78 4.07 21.22 -17.21
C ARG A 78 3.80 22.64 -16.70
N GLY A 79 4.85 23.33 -16.26
CA GLY A 79 4.79 24.71 -15.79
C GLY A 79 4.34 25.66 -16.90
N MET A 80 4.88 25.51 -18.11
CA MET A 80 4.49 26.28 -19.28
C MET A 80 2.99 26.10 -19.61
N LEU A 81 2.53 24.85 -19.76
CA LEU A 81 1.15 24.57 -20.18
C LEU A 81 0.11 24.90 -19.11
N SER A 82 0.42 24.66 -17.83
CA SER A 82 -0.53 24.92 -16.74
C SER A 82 -0.49 26.36 -16.21
N GLY A 83 0.65 27.05 -16.36
CA GLY A 83 0.85 28.40 -15.85
C GLY A 83 0.57 29.51 -16.86
N SER A 84 0.47 29.19 -18.15
CA SER A 84 0.12 30.19 -19.17
C SER A 84 -1.30 30.69 -18.98
N SER A 85 -1.44 32.01 -18.84
CA SER A 85 -2.74 32.67 -18.78
C SER A 85 -3.24 33.04 -20.17
N TYR A 86 -4.56 33.11 -20.30
CA TYR A 86 -5.27 33.62 -21.46
C TYR A 86 -6.38 34.56 -20.99
N GLU A 87 -6.89 35.41 -21.88
CA GLU A 87 -8.02 36.28 -21.60
C GLU A 87 -9.32 35.45 -21.59
N GLY A 88 -10.01 35.38 -20.46
CA GLY A 88 -11.29 34.67 -20.40
C GLY A 88 -12.38 35.35 -21.26
N TYR A 89 -13.30 34.55 -21.81
CA TYR A 89 -14.45 35.09 -22.54
C TYR A 89 -15.60 35.48 -21.60
N ALA A 90 -16.25 36.62 -21.87
CA ALA A 90 -17.55 37.00 -21.30
C ALA A 90 -18.38 37.67 -22.40
N GLU A 91 -19.45 37.01 -22.83
CA GLU A 91 -20.35 37.55 -23.84
C GLU A 91 -21.27 38.61 -23.19
N GLY A 92 -21.15 39.85 -23.65
CA GLY A 92 -22.18 40.87 -23.41
C GLY A 92 -23.30 40.72 -24.45
N PRO A 93 -24.58 40.94 -24.11
CA PRO A 93 -25.69 40.85 -25.05
C PRO A 93 -25.45 41.74 -26.28
N PRO A 94 -25.94 41.33 -27.47
CA PRO A 94 -25.67 42.02 -28.72
C PRO A 94 -26.16 43.47 -28.66
N GLY A 95 -25.25 44.41 -28.89
CA GLY A 95 -25.51 45.87 -28.86
C GLY A 95 -24.95 46.61 -27.65
N SER A 96 -24.39 45.91 -26.66
CA SER A 96 -23.60 46.53 -25.59
C SER A 96 -22.11 46.59 -25.95
N MET A 97 -21.43 47.67 -25.58
CA MET A 97 -19.99 47.86 -25.76
C MET A 97 -19.25 46.61 -25.29
N ARG A 98 -18.44 45.99 -26.16
CA ARG A 98 -17.59 44.82 -25.86
C ARG A 98 -16.59 45.19 -24.75
N LEU A 99 -17.00 45.21 -23.49
CA LEU A 99 -16.06 45.20 -22.38
C LEU A 99 -15.66 43.75 -22.16
N SER A 100 -14.56 43.35 -22.78
CA SER A 100 -13.76 42.22 -22.32
C SER A 100 -13.37 42.50 -20.87
N VAL A 101 -14.12 41.92 -19.93
CA VAL A 101 -13.66 41.87 -18.54
C VAL A 101 -12.51 40.84 -18.55
N SER A 102 -11.31 41.35 -18.79
CA SER A 102 -10.05 40.61 -18.82
C SER A 102 -9.81 40.03 -17.44
N GLY A 103 -10.24 38.78 -17.26
CA GLY A 103 -9.78 37.91 -16.19
C GLY A 103 -8.70 37.02 -16.75
N HIS A 104 -7.51 37.04 -16.15
CA HIS A 104 -6.48 36.06 -16.45
C HIS A 104 -6.96 34.68 -15.98
N LYS A 105 -7.35 33.82 -16.92
CA LYS A 105 -7.67 32.41 -16.66
C LYS A 105 -6.45 31.56 -16.95
N VAL A 106 -6.25 30.48 -16.20
CA VAL A 106 -5.26 29.44 -16.53
C VAL A 106 -5.93 28.15 -16.98
N LEU A 107 -5.15 27.13 -17.36
CA LEU A 107 -5.66 25.83 -17.80
C LEU A 107 -6.70 25.22 -16.85
N ARG A 108 -6.57 25.42 -15.53
CA ARG A 108 -7.51 24.88 -14.54
C ARG A 108 -8.86 25.59 -14.49
N ASP A 109 -8.93 26.82 -15.01
CA ASP A 109 -10.11 27.69 -14.94
C ASP A 109 -10.96 27.63 -16.22
N ILE A 110 -10.63 26.73 -17.16
CA ILE A 110 -11.45 26.49 -18.35
C ILE A 110 -12.82 25.98 -17.92
N ALA A 111 -13.86 26.78 -18.16
CA ALA A 111 -15.22 26.49 -17.75
C ALA A 111 -16.21 26.39 -18.93
N THR A 112 -15.90 26.99 -20.08
CA THR A 112 -16.75 26.95 -21.29
C THR A 112 -15.99 26.48 -22.52
N VAL A 113 -16.71 26.14 -23.61
CA VAL A 113 -16.09 25.70 -24.87
C VAL A 113 -15.32 26.86 -25.51
N GLU A 114 -15.81 28.08 -25.37
CA GLU A 114 -15.13 29.30 -25.82
C GLU A 114 -13.79 29.49 -25.10
N ASP A 115 -13.72 29.21 -23.79
CA ASP A 115 -12.46 29.22 -23.05
C ASP A 115 -11.45 28.22 -23.61
N VAL A 116 -11.89 27.05 -24.12
CA VAL A 116 -11.00 26.07 -24.78
C VAL A 116 -10.39 26.68 -26.04
N TYR A 117 -11.20 27.31 -26.88
CA TYR A 117 -10.72 27.95 -28.12
C TYR A 117 -9.80 29.13 -27.84
N THR A 118 -10.11 29.96 -26.84
CA THR A 118 -9.26 31.10 -26.46
C THR A 118 -7.94 30.63 -25.85
N TYR A 119 -7.98 29.58 -25.02
CA TYR A 119 -6.76 28.92 -24.51
C TYR A 119 -5.89 28.39 -25.66
N LEU A 120 -6.50 27.75 -26.67
CA LEU A 120 -5.78 27.28 -27.85
C LEU A 120 -5.15 28.44 -28.64
N ARG A 121 -5.92 29.51 -28.86
CA ARG A 121 -5.51 30.68 -29.64
C ARG A 121 -4.39 31.49 -28.99
N GLU A 122 -4.50 31.76 -27.69
CA GLU A 122 -3.65 32.72 -26.99
C GLU A 122 -2.49 32.05 -26.24
N ALA A 123 -2.72 30.88 -25.63
CA ALA A 123 -1.73 30.23 -24.78
C ALA A 123 -0.98 29.09 -25.48
N ILE A 124 -1.67 28.23 -26.24
CA ILE A 124 -1.06 27.00 -26.79
C ILE A 124 -0.37 27.22 -28.13
N ILE A 125 -1.12 27.66 -29.16
CA ILE A 125 -0.61 27.71 -30.54
C ILE A 125 0.61 28.64 -30.67
N PRO A 126 0.59 29.88 -30.14
CA PRO A 126 1.72 30.79 -30.27
C PRO A 126 2.98 30.33 -29.52
N GLN A 127 2.83 29.50 -28.48
CA GLN A 127 3.96 28.99 -27.69
C GLN A 127 4.59 27.73 -28.29
N ILE A 128 3.78 26.90 -28.96
CA ILE A 128 4.23 25.62 -29.53
C ILE A 128 4.73 25.82 -30.96
N ILE A 129 3.99 26.55 -31.78
CA ILE A 129 4.33 26.82 -33.17
C ILE A 129 4.90 28.25 -33.21
N PRO A 130 6.22 28.43 -33.39
CA PRO A 130 6.83 29.74 -33.34
C PRO A 130 6.36 30.61 -34.51
N GLY A 131 6.06 31.87 -34.19
CA GLY A 131 5.64 32.86 -35.18
C GLY A 131 6.83 33.50 -35.89
N PRO A 132 6.61 34.16 -37.05
CA PRO A 132 7.67 34.78 -37.84
C PRO A 132 8.43 35.94 -37.14
N GLY A 133 8.07 36.31 -35.91
CA GLY A 133 8.69 37.39 -35.11
C GLY A 133 9.31 36.97 -33.78
N SER A 134 9.13 35.71 -33.33
CA SER A 134 9.92 35.18 -32.21
C SER A 134 11.27 34.79 -32.79
N ALA A 135 12.27 35.68 -32.64
CA ALA A 135 13.60 35.60 -33.24
C ALA A 135 13.95 34.18 -33.74
N PRO A 136 13.89 33.92 -35.06
CA PRO A 136 14.52 32.72 -35.56
C PRO A 136 15.99 32.88 -35.17
N LEU A 137 16.48 32.01 -34.29
CA LEU A 137 17.82 31.51 -34.57
C LEU A 137 17.72 31.02 -36.02
N ASP A 138 18.55 31.54 -36.93
CA ASP A 138 18.59 31.37 -38.40
C ASP A 138 18.59 29.89 -38.89
N ASP A 139 18.23 28.96 -38.04
CA ASP A 139 18.43 27.52 -38.13
C ASP A 139 17.23 26.79 -38.73
N GLY A 140 16.09 27.47 -39.00
CA GLY A 140 14.90 26.86 -39.63
C GLY A 140 14.32 25.67 -38.82
N MET A 141 14.27 25.81 -37.50
CA MET A 141 13.83 24.76 -36.57
C MET A 141 12.84 25.32 -35.57
N SER A 142 11.68 24.68 -35.37
CA SER A 142 10.70 25.15 -34.39
C SER A 142 11.07 24.69 -32.99
N ARG A 143 11.66 25.61 -32.21
CA ARG A 143 12.09 25.35 -30.84
C ARG A 143 11.06 25.87 -29.83
N LEU A 144 10.73 25.05 -28.84
CA LEU A 144 10.01 25.40 -27.63
C LEU A 144 11.00 25.58 -26.47
N LEU A 145 10.79 26.61 -25.64
CA LEU A 145 11.61 26.87 -24.45
C LEU A 145 13.12 26.82 -24.74
N ARG A 146 13.54 27.38 -25.89
CA ARG A 146 14.93 27.48 -26.40
C ARG A 146 15.56 26.17 -26.87
N TYR A 147 15.41 25.06 -26.14
CA TYR A 147 16.15 23.81 -26.39
C TYR A 147 15.29 22.66 -26.90
N ASN A 148 13.97 22.66 -26.68
CA ASN A 148 13.13 21.55 -27.10
C ASN A 148 12.72 21.72 -28.56
N LEU A 149 12.91 20.72 -29.39
CA LEU A 149 12.48 20.70 -30.78
C LEU A 149 11.06 20.13 -30.87
N LEU A 150 10.15 20.83 -31.55
CA LEU A 150 8.86 20.26 -31.95
C LEU A 150 9.10 19.26 -33.08
N VAL A 151 8.48 18.08 -33.00
CA VAL A 151 8.53 17.11 -34.10
C VAL A 151 7.11 16.91 -34.63
N GLY A 152 6.89 17.38 -35.85
CA GLY A 152 5.68 17.15 -36.62
C GLY A 152 4.69 18.31 -36.56
N GLY A 153 4.12 18.55 -35.37
CA GLY A 153 3.12 19.59 -35.15
C GLY A 153 2.22 19.35 -33.93
N LEU A 154 1.15 20.13 -33.86
CA LEU A 154 0.12 20.05 -32.84
C LEU A 154 -1.05 19.22 -33.35
N GLN A 155 -1.36 18.10 -32.70
CA GLN A 155 -2.49 17.25 -33.04
C GLN A 155 -3.68 17.59 -32.13
N LEU A 156 -4.83 17.89 -32.72
CA LEU A 156 -6.11 17.94 -32.01
C LEU A 156 -6.86 16.63 -32.26
N GLU A 157 -7.35 16.02 -31.20
CA GLU A 157 -8.20 14.84 -31.21
C GLU A 157 -9.52 15.15 -30.52
N GLN A 158 -10.61 14.58 -31.02
CA GLN A 158 -11.94 14.68 -30.43
C GLN A 158 -12.62 13.31 -30.48
N VAL A 159 -13.40 13.03 -29.44
CA VAL A 159 -14.32 11.89 -29.39
C VAL A 159 -15.74 12.43 -29.21
N ARG A 160 -16.67 11.84 -29.98
CA ARG A 160 -18.07 12.24 -30.05
C ARG A 160 -18.99 11.09 -29.62
N THR A 161 -20.12 11.45 -29.03
CA THR A 161 -21.20 10.52 -28.68
C THR A 161 -22.43 10.75 -29.53
N GLY A 162 -23.16 9.66 -29.80
CA GLY A 162 -24.42 9.72 -30.52
C GLY A 162 -25.45 10.56 -29.76
N LYS A 163 -26.25 11.32 -30.51
CA LYS A 163 -27.40 12.06 -29.99
C LYS A 163 -28.65 11.16 -30.01
N GLU A 164 -29.35 11.08 -28.88
CA GLU A 164 -30.64 10.42 -28.78
C GLU A 164 -31.64 11.35 -28.11
N GLN A 165 -32.93 11.23 -28.45
CA GLN A 165 -33.96 12.05 -27.81
C GLN A 165 -34.12 11.61 -26.35
N CYS A 166 -34.05 12.56 -25.40
CA CYS A 166 -34.11 12.22 -23.98
C CYS A 166 -35.44 11.56 -23.57
N SER A 167 -36.53 11.88 -24.27
CA SER A 167 -37.85 11.27 -24.05
C SER A 167 -37.87 9.77 -24.32
N LEU A 168 -37.08 9.30 -25.30
CA LEU A 168 -36.90 7.89 -25.62
C LEU A 168 -35.96 7.20 -24.62
N LEU A 169 -34.92 7.90 -24.18
CA LEU A 169 -33.92 7.36 -23.26
C LEU A 169 -34.47 7.22 -21.83
N TYR A 170 -35.26 8.18 -21.37
CA TYR A 170 -35.84 8.24 -20.02
C TYR A 170 -37.37 8.34 -20.06
N PRO A 171 -38.08 7.31 -20.55
CA PRO A 171 -39.53 7.37 -20.73
C PRO A 171 -40.30 7.54 -19.42
N ASP A 172 -39.69 7.19 -18.28
CA ASP A 172 -40.30 7.27 -16.95
C ASP A 172 -39.97 8.56 -16.19
N MET A 173 -39.11 9.42 -16.74
CA MET A 173 -38.75 10.68 -16.09
C MET A 173 -39.92 11.65 -16.13
N GLY A 174 -40.42 12.03 -14.94
CA GLY A 174 -41.49 13.02 -14.79
C GLY A 174 -40.98 14.47 -14.75
N PRO A 175 -41.88 15.47 -14.74
CA PRO A 175 -43.35 15.37 -14.76
C PRO A 175 -43.94 15.03 -16.14
N LYS A 176 -45.08 14.31 -16.18
CA LYS A 176 -45.77 13.92 -17.42
C LYS A 176 -47.09 14.70 -17.56
N ASN A 177 -47.43 15.09 -18.79
CA ASN A 177 -48.72 15.69 -19.13
C ASN A 177 -49.85 14.64 -19.21
N ASP A 178 -51.08 15.07 -19.53
CA ASP A 178 -52.24 14.18 -19.69
C ASP A 178 -52.04 13.12 -20.80
N LEU A 179 -51.14 13.38 -21.75
CA LEU A 179 -50.75 12.46 -22.82
C LEU A 179 -49.65 11.48 -22.38
N LYS A 180 -49.25 11.48 -21.10
CA LYS A 180 -48.15 10.69 -20.52
C LYS A 180 -46.78 10.96 -21.13
N VAL A 181 -46.60 12.11 -21.79
CA VAL A 181 -45.31 12.56 -22.32
C VAL A 181 -44.74 13.63 -21.40
N ASN A 182 -43.42 13.68 -21.25
CA ASN A 182 -42.74 14.75 -20.54
C ASN A 182 -42.41 15.87 -21.53
N PRO A 183 -43.14 17.01 -21.51
CA PRO A 183 -42.92 18.10 -22.47
C PRO A 183 -41.52 18.75 -22.32
N LEU A 184 -40.83 18.56 -21.19
CA LEU A 184 -39.46 19.06 -21.00
C LEU A 184 -38.41 18.23 -21.77
N LEU A 185 -38.78 17.03 -22.23
CA LEU A 185 -37.87 16.11 -22.91
C LEU A 185 -38.19 15.95 -24.41
N GLU A 186 -39.27 16.56 -24.92
CA GLU A 186 -39.68 16.40 -26.31
C GLU A 186 -38.66 17.00 -27.30
N ASP A 187 -38.07 18.15 -26.99
CA ASP A 187 -37.08 18.79 -27.87
C ASP A 187 -35.64 18.74 -27.32
N PHE A 188 -35.41 17.93 -26.29
CA PHE A 188 -34.10 17.84 -25.62
C PHE A 188 -33.37 16.55 -26.02
N PHE A 189 -32.13 16.70 -26.50
CA PHE A 189 -31.26 15.58 -26.85
C PHE A 189 -30.33 15.25 -25.68
N CYS A 190 -30.19 13.95 -25.43
CA CYS A 190 -29.31 13.39 -24.41
C CYS A 190 -28.11 12.76 -25.09
N PHE A 191 -26.94 12.96 -24.49
CA PHE A 191 -25.67 12.43 -24.96
C PHE A 191 -25.22 11.38 -23.95
N ARG A 192 -25.42 10.10 -24.29
CA ARG A 192 -25.13 8.99 -23.38
C ARG A 192 -23.69 8.52 -23.53
N SER A 193 -22.97 8.42 -22.43
CA SER A 193 -21.67 7.75 -22.39
C SER A 193 -21.78 6.29 -22.86
N GLY A 194 -20.96 5.91 -23.84
CA GLY A 194 -20.88 4.54 -24.38
C GLY A 194 -21.59 4.30 -25.72
N ILE A 195 -22.35 5.27 -26.25
CA ILE A 195 -22.85 5.24 -27.64
C ILE A 195 -21.92 6.10 -28.49
N GLU A 196 -21.06 5.45 -29.26
CA GLU A 196 -20.02 6.11 -30.05
C GLU A 196 -20.55 6.52 -31.43
N GLU A 197 -20.29 7.76 -31.85
CA GLU A 197 -20.71 8.28 -33.16
C GLU A 197 -19.52 8.30 -34.12
N GLY A 198 -19.62 7.54 -35.21
CA GLY A 198 -18.59 7.39 -36.24
C GLY A 198 -18.96 8.01 -37.59
N GLU A 199 -19.91 8.93 -37.64
CA GLU A 199 -20.32 9.60 -38.88
C GLU A 199 -19.57 10.93 -39.05
N CYS A 200 -19.30 11.30 -40.31
CA CYS A 200 -18.73 12.61 -40.60
C CYS A 200 -19.73 13.73 -40.28
N PHE A 201 -19.25 14.87 -39.77
CA PHE A 201 -20.09 16.02 -39.44
C PHE A 201 -19.58 17.33 -40.08
N GLY A 202 -20.38 18.40 -40.02
CA GLY A 202 -20.00 19.71 -40.56
C GLY A 202 -19.63 19.67 -42.06
N PRO A 203 -18.49 20.24 -42.49
CA PRO A 203 -18.03 20.22 -43.89
C PRO A 203 -17.66 18.83 -44.43
N GLY A 204 -17.69 17.76 -43.62
CA GLY A 204 -17.47 16.38 -44.05
C GLY A 204 -16.03 16.08 -44.46
N GLU A 205 -15.85 15.11 -45.37
CA GLU A 205 -14.53 14.62 -45.83
C GLU A 205 -13.66 15.71 -46.49
N ALA A 206 -14.28 16.80 -46.96
CA ALA A 206 -13.59 17.91 -47.59
C ALA A 206 -12.59 18.60 -46.65
N VAL A 207 -12.79 18.50 -45.33
CA VAL A 207 -11.99 19.20 -44.32
C VAL A 207 -11.46 18.19 -43.29
N GLU A 208 -10.13 18.18 -43.08
CA GLU A 208 -9.49 17.30 -42.10
C GLU A 208 -10.02 17.55 -40.67
N GLY A 209 -10.31 16.47 -39.94
CA GLY A 209 -10.81 16.52 -38.56
C GLY A 209 -12.33 16.37 -38.41
N PHE A 210 -13.10 16.34 -39.50
CA PHE A 210 -14.56 16.22 -39.46
C PHE A 210 -15.10 14.81 -39.75
N CYS A 211 -14.20 13.90 -40.13
CA CYS A 211 -14.48 12.49 -40.32
C CYS A 211 -13.58 11.65 -39.41
N PRO A 212 -14.03 10.46 -38.99
CA PRO A 212 -13.23 9.60 -38.12
C PRO A 212 -12.00 9.06 -38.85
N SER A 213 -10.83 9.13 -38.20
CA SER A 213 -9.59 8.57 -38.72
C SER A 213 -9.59 7.04 -38.59
N THR A 214 -10.19 6.36 -39.58
CA THR A 214 -10.38 4.88 -39.55
C THR A 214 -9.19 4.07 -40.11
N ARG A 215 -8.01 4.66 -40.35
CA ARG A 215 -6.87 3.92 -40.90
C ARG A 215 -5.54 4.30 -40.26
N ALA A 216 -4.85 3.31 -39.68
CA ALA A 216 -3.39 3.24 -39.79
C ALA A 216 -3.06 2.22 -40.89
N ALA A 217 -2.05 2.52 -41.71
CA ALA A 217 -1.69 1.82 -42.95
C ALA A 217 -1.34 0.31 -42.82
N TRP A 218 -1.35 -0.27 -41.61
CA TRP A 218 -0.91 -1.64 -41.31
C TRP A 218 -1.90 -2.48 -40.48
N GLY A 219 -3.20 -2.28 -40.67
CA GLY A 219 -4.22 -3.12 -40.02
C GLY A 219 -4.28 -3.00 -38.48
N ARG A 220 -3.52 -2.07 -37.90
CA ARG A 220 -3.73 -1.62 -36.52
C ARG A 220 -4.78 -0.52 -36.59
N SER A 221 -6.00 -0.79 -36.13
CA SER A 221 -6.87 0.31 -35.67
C SER A 221 -6.02 1.19 -34.75
N LEU A 222 -6.17 2.51 -34.82
CA LEU A 222 -5.80 3.39 -33.71
C LEU A 222 -6.53 2.82 -32.49
N ARG A 223 -5.88 1.90 -31.77
CA ARG A 223 -6.51 1.21 -30.66
C ARG A 223 -6.77 2.28 -29.63
N SER A 224 -8.01 2.29 -29.12
CA SER A 224 -8.38 2.93 -27.88
C SER A 224 -7.20 2.94 -26.93
N VAL A 225 -6.66 4.12 -26.63
CA VAL A 225 -5.77 4.31 -25.49
C VAL A 225 -6.54 3.69 -24.32
N LYS A 226 -6.04 2.55 -23.82
CA LYS A 226 -6.54 1.98 -22.57
C LYS A 226 -6.46 3.10 -21.54
N GLY A 227 -7.60 3.37 -20.94
CA GLY A 227 -7.95 4.61 -20.25
C GLY A 227 -6.84 5.26 -19.43
N PHE A 228 -6.97 6.57 -19.30
CA PHE A 228 -6.30 7.35 -18.26
C PHE A 228 -6.30 6.56 -16.94
N PRO A 229 -5.16 6.49 -16.22
CA PRO A 229 -5.16 5.93 -14.88
C PRO A 229 -6.18 6.69 -14.03
N GLU A 230 -7.12 5.92 -13.48
CA GLU A 230 -8.25 6.35 -12.63
C GLU A 230 -7.81 7.33 -11.51
N ASP A 231 -6.55 7.20 -11.10
CA ASP A 231 -5.84 8.02 -10.11
C ASP A 231 -5.77 9.52 -10.44
N SER A 232 -5.68 9.90 -11.72
CA SER A 232 -5.65 11.31 -12.12
C SER A 232 -7.03 11.98 -12.05
N LEU A 233 -8.12 11.21 -11.98
CA LEU A 233 -9.50 11.69 -12.01
C LEU A 233 -10.21 11.62 -10.65
N LYS A 234 -9.48 11.15 -9.62
CA LYS A 234 -9.96 11.04 -8.23
C LYS A 234 -10.38 12.37 -7.61
N SER A 235 -9.85 13.49 -8.06
CA SER A 235 -10.13 14.79 -7.43
C SER A 235 -11.43 15.45 -7.88
N THR A 236 -12.24 14.83 -8.76
CA THR A 236 -13.27 15.55 -9.53
C THR A 236 -14.71 15.04 -9.43
N GLY A 237 -15.01 13.99 -8.66
CA GLY A 237 -16.39 13.43 -8.53
C GLY A 237 -16.86 12.61 -9.72
N ALA A 238 -16.44 13.06 -10.90
CA ALA A 238 -16.88 12.67 -12.23
C ALA A 238 -16.78 11.17 -12.51
N ARG A 239 -17.93 10.54 -12.81
CA ARG A 239 -17.96 9.21 -13.42
C ARG A 239 -17.68 9.40 -14.91
N ILE A 240 -16.40 9.44 -15.30
CA ILE A 240 -16.06 9.29 -16.70
C ILE A 240 -16.16 7.79 -17.00
N GLU A 241 -17.36 7.35 -17.39
CA GLU A 241 -17.48 6.05 -18.05
C GLU A 241 -16.53 6.03 -19.26
N ARG A 242 -15.91 4.87 -19.48
CA ARG A 242 -14.69 4.62 -20.26
C ARG A 242 -14.80 4.89 -21.77
N SER A 243 -15.56 5.89 -22.19
CA SER A 243 -15.82 6.27 -23.58
C SER A 243 -14.68 7.07 -24.21
N THR A 244 -13.43 6.63 -24.04
CA THR A 244 -12.30 7.04 -24.90
C THR A 244 -12.02 5.99 -26.00
N GLY A 245 -12.93 5.01 -26.13
CA GLY A 245 -12.88 3.92 -27.09
C GLY A 245 -13.34 4.26 -28.51
N GLY A 246 -14.01 5.41 -28.66
CA GLY A 246 -14.70 5.78 -29.88
C GLY A 246 -13.81 6.17 -31.06
N PRO A 247 -14.41 6.20 -32.26
CA PRO A 247 -13.74 6.67 -33.45
C PRO A 247 -13.28 8.12 -33.22
N ARG A 248 -12.00 8.37 -33.53
CA ARG A 248 -11.36 9.65 -33.22
C ARG A 248 -11.43 10.57 -34.42
N TYR A 249 -11.78 11.81 -34.15
CA TYR A 249 -11.71 12.91 -35.09
C TYR A 249 -10.39 13.61 -34.83
N SER A 250 -9.40 13.36 -35.69
CA SER A 250 -8.03 13.87 -35.52
C SER A 250 -7.66 14.81 -36.65
N LEU A 251 -7.07 15.94 -36.31
CA LEU A 251 -6.45 16.87 -37.27
C LEU A 251 -5.08 17.30 -36.76
N ILE A 252 -4.18 17.62 -37.70
CA ILE A 252 -2.83 18.06 -37.37
C ILE A 252 -2.63 19.50 -37.86
N MET A 253 -2.24 20.39 -36.95
CA MET A 253 -1.67 21.69 -37.27
C MET A 253 -0.16 21.51 -37.42
N TYR A 254 0.31 21.61 -38.67
CA TYR A 254 1.70 21.31 -39.00
C TYR A 254 2.64 22.43 -38.58
N GLU A 255 3.79 22.04 -38.04
CA GLU A 255 4.86 22.96 -37.62
C GLU A 255 5.35 23.84 -38.78
N HIS A 256 5.63 23.25 -39.95
CA HIS A 256 6.26 23.93 -41.09
C HIS A 256 5.41 25.04 -41.73
N GLN A 257 4.10 25.10 -41.45
CA GLN A 257 3.18 26.10 -42.00
C GLN A 257 3.17 27.40 -41.19
N GLY A 258 3.72 27.39 -39.98
CA GLY A 258 3.80 28.54 -39.09
C GLY A 258 2.50 28.86 -38.34
N THR A 259 2.61 29.76 -37.38
CA THR A 259 1.53 30.11 -36.44
C THR A 259 0.31 30.71 -37.13
N ASP A 260 0.50 31.57 -38.14
CA ASP A 260 -0.60 32.28 -38.81
C ASP A 260 -1.53 31.33 -39.57
N VAL A 261 -1.01 30.23 -40.11
CA VAL A 261 -1.81 29.18 -40.76
C VAL A 261 -2.56 28.37 -39.71
N ALA A 262 -1.89 28.02 -38.60
CA ALA A 262 -2.51 27.30 -37.49
C ALA A 262 -3.66 28.10 -36.83
N LEU A 263 -3.49 29.42 -36.66
CA LEU A 263 -4.53 30.30 -36.12
C LEU A 263 -5.73 30.43 -37.08
N ARG A 264 -5.49 30.59 -38.38
CA ARG A 264 -6.58 30.56 -39.39
C ARG A 264 -7.31 29.23 -39.39
N ARG A 265 -6.57 28.13 -39.26
CA ARG A 265 -7.17 26.79 -39.14
C ARG A 265 -8.03 26.67 -37.88
N LEU A 266 -7.60 27.25 -36.76
CA LEU A 266 -8.40 27.31 -35.55
C LEU A 266 -9.70 28.13 -35.76
N GLU A 267 -9.63 29.26 -36.45
CA GLU A 267 -10.81 30.07 -36.79
C GLU A 267 -11.81 29.30 -37.68
N GLU A 268 -11.32 28.51 -38.64
CA GLU A 268 -12.16 27.61 -39.43
C GLU A 268 -12.92 26.60 -38.53
N LEU A 269 -12.23 25.98 -37.57
CA LEU A 269 -12.83 25.04 -36.62
C LEU A 269 -13.88 25.70 -35.72
N VAL A 270 -13.62 26.94 -35.27
CA VAL A 270 -14.59 27.74 -34.52
C VAL A 270 -15.82 28.02 -35.38
N SER A 271 -15.63 28.47 -36.62
CA SER A 271 -16.74 28.79 -37.53
C SER A 271 -17.60 27.58 -37.91
N ALA A 272 -16.99 26.39 -37.95
CA ALA A 272 -17.64 25.13 -38.27
C ALA A 272 -18.19 24.39 -37.04
N ASN A 273 -18.13 25.00 -35.85
CA ASN A 273 -18.57 24.43 -34.58
C ASN A 273 -17.97 23.03 -34.32
N TRP A 274 -16.65 22.90 -34.45
CA TRP A 274 -15.97 21.60 -34.34
C TRP A 274 -16.18 20.93 -32.97
N ILE A 275 -16.04 21.69 -31.88
CA ILE A 275 -16.46 21.32 -30.53
C ILE A 275 -17.90 21.77 -30.32
N ASP A 276 -18.79 20.80 -30.13
CA ASP A 276 -20.23 20.99 -29.93
C ASP A 276 -20.75 20.12 -28.76
N GLU A 277 -22.07 20.08 -28.57
CA GLU A 277 -22.73 19.33 -27.48
C GLU A 277 -22.50 17.81 -27.54
N GLN A 278 -22.21 17.25 -28.72
CA GLN A 278 -21.90 15.82 -28.88
C GLN A 278 -20.45 15.47 -28.50
N SER A 279 -19.62 16.49 -28.24
CA SER A 279 -18.22 16.32 -27.90
C SER A 279 -18.09 15.87 -26.45
N THR A 280 -17.40 14.75 -26.22
CA THR A 280 -17.18 14.24 -24.85
C THR A 280 -15.74 14.42 -24.38
N TRP A 281 -14.79 14.44 -25.31
CA TRP A 281 -13.39 14.63 -25.01
C TRP A 281 -12.70 15.36 -26.15
N VAL A 282 -11.86 16.31 -25.78
CA VAL A 282 -10.95 17.03 -26.67
C VAL A 282 -9.54 16.89 -26.14
N GLY A 283 -8.64 16.38 -26.97
CA GLY A 283 -7.23 16.17 -26.67
C GLY A 283 -6.35 17.04 -27.53
N VAL A 284 -5.40 17.74 -26.93
CA VAL A 284 -4.31 18.44 -27.61
C VAL A 284 -3.04 17.66 -27.34
N LYS A 285 -2.39 17.14 -28.37
CA LYS A 285 -1.21 16.29 -28.26
C LYS A 285 -0.07 16.86 -29.11
N PHE A 286 1.13 16.88 -28.54
CA PHE A 286 2.34 17.21 -29.29
C PHE A 286 3.56 16.48 -28.73
N PHE A 287 4.54 16.25 -29.59
CA PHE A 287 5.77 15.53 -29.26
C PHE A 287 6.97 16.45 -29.40
N THR A 288 7.82 16.46 -28.38
CA THR A 288 9.00 17.31 -28.31
C THR A 288 10.25 16.51 -27.93
N VAL A 289 11.37 16.89 -28.53
CA VAL A 289 12.69 16.28 -28.32
C VAL A 289 13.63 17.32 -27.74
N ASN A 290 14.24 17.02 -26.59
CA ASN A 290 15.35 17.82 -26.06
C ASN A 290 16.68 17.14 -26.45
N PRO A 291 17.40 17.64 -27.46
CA PRO A 291 18.65 17.03 -27.92
C PRO A 291 19.79 17.18 -26.91
N ASP A 292 19.83 18.27 -26.13
CA ASP A 292 20.90 18.54 -25.16
C ASP A 292 20.90 17.51 -24.02
N LEU A 293 19.71 17.15 -23.55
CA LEU A 293 19.53 16.16 -22.48
C LEU A 293 19.23 14.75 -23.01
N GLY A 294 19.00 14.59 -24.32
CA GLY A 294 18.59 13.33 -24.91
C GLY A 294 17.25 12.82 -24.38
N VAL A 295 16.28 13.72 -24.15
CA VAL A 295 14.97 13.39 -23.55
C VAL A 295 13.86 13.57 -24.58
N TYR A 296 13.04 12.55 -24.74
CA TYR A 296 11.77 12.61 -25.45
C TYR A 296 10.63 12.95 -24.49
N SER A 297 9.70 13.76 -24.97
CA SER A 297 8.60 14.28 -24.17
C SER A 297 7.31 14.31 -24.96
N LEU A 298 6.28 13.73 -24.37
CA LEU A 298 4.94 13.71 -24.91
C LEU A 298 4.02 14.52 -24.01
N SER A 299 3.43 15.57 -24.57
CA SER A 299 2.50 16.44 -23.85
C SER A 299 1.08 16.23 -24.36
N ARG A 300 0.15 16.01 -23.44
CA ARG A 300 -1.29 15.89 -23.70
C ARG A 300 -2.10 16.79 -22.77
N VAL A 301 -2.82 17.74 -23.34
CA VAL A 301 -3.87 18.49 -22.65
C VAL A 301 -5.19 17.83 -22.99
N ASN A 302 -5.91 17.36 -21.98
CA ASN A 302 -7.17 16.66 -22.14
C ASN A 302 -8.27 17.50 -21.52
N VAL A 303 -9.31 17.80 -22.28
CA VAL A 303 -10.48 18.49 -21.79
C VAL A 303 -11.64 17.51 -21.89
N PHE A 304 -12.15 17.08 -20.74
CA PHE A 304 -13.32 16.21 -20.67
C PHE A 304 -14.57 17.07 -20.58
N LEU A 305 -15.53 16.81 -21.45
CA LEU A 305 -16.86 17.42 -21.43
C LEU A 305 -17.80 16.42 -20.77
N LEU A 306 -18.25 16.73 -19.57
CA LEU A 306 -19.11 15.83 -18.80
C LEU A 306 -20.58 16.09 -19.15
N GLU A 307 -21.40 15.04 -19.02
CA GLU A 307 -22.87 15.12 -19.12
C GLU A 307 -23.49 16.10 -18.11
N THR A 308 -22.77 16.45 -17.04
CA THR A 308 -23.16 17.49 -16.07
C THR A 308 -23.03 18.92 -16.60
N GLY A 309 -22.47 19.11 -17.80
CA GLY A 309 -22.12 20.42 -18.38
C GLY A 309 -20.77 20.97 -17.89
N GLN A 310 -20.07 20.26 -17.00
CA GLN A 310 -18.75 20.69 -16.53
C GLN A 310 -17.65 20.32 -17.53
N LEU A 311 -16.76 21.26 -17.79
CA LEU A 311 -15.49 21.04 -18.49
C LEU A 311 -14.38 20.72 -17.49
N LEU A 312 -13.64 19.64 -17.73
CA LEU A 312 -12.56 19.20 -16.86
C LEU A 312 -11.21 19.10 -17.58
N PRO A 313 -10.37 20.14 -17.48
CA PRO A 313 -9.03 20.15 -18.08
C PRO A 313 -8.03 19.33 -17.25
N ARG A 314 -7.20 18.53 -17.93
CA ARG A 314 -6.17 17.66 -17.36
C ARG A 314 -4.92 17.63 -18.23
N LEU A 315 -3.80 18.00 -17.59
CA LEU A 315 -2.49 17.98 -18.21
C LEU A 315 -1.70 16.73 -17.83
N GLN A 316 -1.29 15.99 -18.86
CA GLN A 316 -0.35 14.89 -18.76
C GLN A 316 0.89 15.21 -19.59
N VAL A 317 2.06 15.18 -18.95
CA VAL A 317 3.34 15.25 -19.63
C VAL A 317 4.06 13.97 -19.26
N SER A 318 4.67 13.30 -20.22
CA SER A 318 5.38 12.05 -20.00
C SER A 318 6.72 12.12 -20.71
N THR A 319 7.80 11.95 -19.95
CA THR A 319 9.17 12.04 -20.44
C THR A 319 9.87 10.69 -20.34
N PHE A 320 10.77 10.44 -21.29
CA PHE A 320 11.59 9.24 -21.34
C PHE A 320 12.90 9.53 -22.09
N MET A 321 13.96 8.80 -21.76
CA MET A 321 15.26 8.95 -22.41
C MET A 321 15.18 8.50 -23.86
N ALA A 322 15.79 9.28 -24.76
CA ALA A 322 15.90 8.94 -26.17
C ALA A 322 16.86 7.77 -26.39
N ASP A 323 17.95 7.70 -25.64
CA ASP A 323 18.90 6.58 -25.66
C ASP A 323 19.26 6.15 -24.22
N PRO A 324 18.70 5.04 -23.71
CA PRO A 324 19.01 4.51 -22.38
C PRO A 324 20.48 4.10 -22.20
N TYR A 325 21.18 3.78 -23.29
CA TYR A 325 22.55 3.26 -23.27
C TYR A 325 23.59 4.30 -23.73
N GLN A 326 23.29 5.58 -23.56
CA GLN A 326 24.22 6.68 -23.89
C GLN A 326 25.61 6.49 -23.27
N TYR A 327 25.66 5.98 -22.03
CA TYR A 327 26.91 5.67 -21.33
C TYR A 327 27.15 4.16 -21.25
N ARG A 328 28.36 3.73 -21.59
CA ARG A 328 28.77 2.31 -21.47
C ARG A 328 28.71 1.78 -20.03
N SER A 329 28.78 2.67 -19.03
CA SER A 329 28.62 2.30 -17.61
C SER A 329 27.24 1.72 -17.30
N THR A 330 26.18 2.17 -17.98
CA THR A 330 24.82 1.66 -17.79
C THR A 330 24.73 0.18 -18.18
N LEU A 331 25.34 -0.19 -19.31
CA LEU A 331 25.42 -1.60 -19.75
C LEU A 331 26.17 -2.49 -18.75
N VAL A 332 27.22 -1.97 -18.12
CA VAL A 332 27.99 -2.72 -17.10
C VAL A 332 27.10 -3.03 -15.89
N MET A 333 26.24 -2.11 -15.46
CA MET A 333 25.31 -2.32 -14.35
C MET A 333 24.25 -3.37 -14.69
N ASP A 334 23.73 -3.37 -15.91
CA ASP A 334 22.78 -4.39 -16.37
C ASP A 334 23.38 -5.80 -16.35
N VAL A 335 24.59 -5.94 -16.90
CA VAL A 335 25.30 -7.24 -16.92
C VAL A 335 25.59 -7.71 -15.50
N LEU A 336 26.03 -6.80 -14.62
CA LEU A 336 26.29 -7.11 -13.22
C LEU A 336 25.02 -7.57 -12.50
N TRP A 337 23.90 -6.86 -12.69
CA TRP A 337 22.62 -7.24 -12.12
C TRP A 337 22.12 -8.58 -12.67
N ALA A 338 22.24 -8.82 -13.99
CA ALA A 338 21.85 -10.07 -14.63
C ALA A 338 22.66 -11.28 -14.09
N VAL A 339 23.97 -11.11 -13.85
CA VAL A 339 24.81 -12.14 -13.20
C VAL A 339 24.33 -12.42 -11.77
N LEU A 340 23.95 -11.39 -11.02
CA LEU A 340 23.42 -11.56 -9.66
C LEU A 340 22.04 -12.22 -9.66
N LEU A 341 21.17 -11.89 -10.62
CA LEU A 341 19.88 -12.55 -10.82
C LEU A 341 20.06 -14.02 -11.18
N LEU A 342 21.00 -14.35 -12.06
CA LEU A 342 21.33 -15.73 -12.40
C LEU A 342 21.84 -16.50 -11.17
N LYS A 343 22.76 -15.92 -10.40
CA LYS A 343 23.21 -16.51 -9.12
C LYS A 343 22.03 -16.71 -8.16
N PHE A 344 21.09 -15.77 -8.10
CA PHE A 344 19.92 -15.88 -7.23
C PHE A 344 19.01 -17.04 -7.65
N LEU A 345 18.73 -17.16 -8.94
CA LEU A 345 17.97 -18.28 -9.51
C LEU A 345 18.65 -19.62 -9.19
N LEU A 346 19.96 -19.73 -9.42
CA LEU A 346 20.72 -20.95 -9.14
C LEU A 346 20.66 -21.34 -7.65
N ASN A 347 20.72 -20.38 -6.73
CA ASN A 347 20.57 -20.63 -5.30
C ASN A 347 19.16 -21.17 -4.96
N CYS A 348 18.11 -20.55 -5.49
CA CYS A 348 16.73 -21.01 -5.26
C CYS A 348 16.48 -22.41 -5.83
N MET A 349 16.98 -22.66 -7.04
CA MET A 349 16.93 -23.98 -7.68
C MET A 349 17.69 -25.03 -6.87
N TRP A 350 18.86 -24.69 -6.34
CA TRP A 350 19.65 -25.58 -5.49
C TRP A 350 18.92 -25.90 -4.18
N ASP A 351 18.33 -24.91 -3.53
CA ASP A 351 17.58 -25.12 -2.29
C ASP A 351 16.33 -25.97 -2.51
N LEU A 352 15.63 -25.77 -3.64
CA LEU A 352 14.52 -26.63 -4.06
C LEU A 352 15.00 -28.06 -4.36
N ALA A 353 16.07 -28.24 -5.13
CA ALA A 353 16.62 -29.56 -5.44
C ALA A 353 17.04 -30.31 -4.16
N ARG A 354 17.65 -29.61 -3.19
CA ARG A 354 18.01 -30.16 -1.89
C ARG A 354 16.78 -30.58 -1.08
N ALA A 355 15.72 -29.78 -1.10
CA ALA A 355 14.45 -30.09 -0.44
C ALA A 355 13.74 -31.29 -1.08
N LEU A 356 13.77 -31.40 -2.41
CA LEU A 356 13.19 -32.54 -3.15
C LEU A 356 13.99 -33.83 -2.96
N HIS A 357 15.32 -33.75 -2.92
CA HIS A 357 16.19 -34.94 -2.82
C HIS A 357 16.09 -35.63 -1.46
N ARG A 358 15.89 -34.89 -0.37
CA ARG A 358 15.84 -35.43 1.00
C ARG A 358 14.42 -35.80 1.49
N ARG A 359 13.50 -36.15 0.57
CA ARG A 359 12.06 -36.48 0.77
C ARG A 359 11.63 -36.62 2.25
N GLY A 360 10.73 -35.75 2.73
CA GLY A 360 10.20 -35.81 4.10
C GLY A 360 9.76 -34.45 4.65
N SER A 361 9.92 -34.25 5.96
CA SER A 361 9.52 -33.05 6.72
C SER A 361 10.13 -31.74 6.18
N LEU A 362 11.35 -31.79 5.63
CA LEU A 362 12.05 -30.64 5.04
C LEU A 362 11.31 -30.00 3.86
N LEU A 363 10.64 -30.80 3.02
CA LEU A 363 9.86 -30.28 1.91
C LEU A 363 8.61 -29.54 2.42
N ARG A 364 7.97 -30.09 3.46
CA ARG A 364 6.83 -29.44 4.12
C ARG A 364 7.27 -28.11 4.75
N THR A 365 8.39 -28.07 5.45
CA THR A 365 8.93 -26.82 6.03
C THR A 365 9.29 -25.80 4.94
N TYR A 366 9.83 -26.24 3.80
CA TYR A 366 10.16 -25.36 2.68
C TYR A 366 8.92 -24.72 2.05
N VAL A 367 7.89 -25.51 1.73
CA VAL A 367 6.67 -25.03 1.06
C VAL A 367 5.82 -24.12 1.96
N TRP A 368 5.81 -24.36 3.26
CA TRP A 368 5.05 -23.56 4.22
C TRP A 368 5.79 -22.31 4.72
N SER A 369 7.02 -22.08 4.26
CA SER A 369 7.80 -20.89 4.61
C SER A 369 7.43 -19.70 3.72
N LEU A 370 6.95 -18.61 4.32
CA LEU A 370 6.64 -17.35 3.63
C LEU A 370 7.85 -16.78 2.87
N TRP A 371 9.03 -16.86 3.45
CA TRP A 371 10.28 -16.35 2.86
C TRP A 371 10.67 -17.08 1.57
N THR A 372 10.36 -18.37 1.48
CA THR A 372 10.61 -19.15 0.27
C THR A 372 9.79 -18.61 -0.90
N TRP A 373 8.52 -18.28 -0.67
CA TRP A 373 7.66 -17.67 -1.68
C TRP A 373 8.10 -16.26 -2.08
N ILE A 374 8.54 -15.45 -1.11
CA ILE A 374 9.10 -14.11 -1.39
C ILE A 374 10.36 -14.23 -2.26
N ASN A 375 11.25 -15.18 -1.97
CA ASN A 375 12.46 -15.41 -2.75
C ASN A 375 12.15 -15.84 -4.19
N TRP A 376 11.21 -16.78 -4.38
CA TRP A 376 10.74 -17.18 -5.71
C TRP A 376 10.07 -16.03 -6.46
N ALA A 377 9.23 -15.24 -5.78
CA ALA A 377 8.60 -14.06 -6.37
C ALA A 377 9.65 -13.05 -6.85
N CYS A 378 10.70 -12.78 -6.06
CA CYS A 378 11.79 -11.90 -6.46
C CYS A 378 12.53 -12.39 -7.72
N VAL A 379 12.75 -13.71 -7.85
CA VAL A 379 13.44 -14.29 -9.01
C VAL A 379 12.53 -14.24 -10.25
N VAL A 380 11.27 -14.68 -10.11
CA VAL A 380 10.31 -14.70 -11.22
C VAL A 380 10.03 -13.29 -11.72
N LEU A 381 9.76 -12.35 -10.83
CA LEU A 381 9.53 -10.95 -11.23
C LEU A 381 10.79 -10.29 -11.78
N GLY A 382 11.98 -10.65 -11.31
CA GLY A 382 13.24 -10.22 -11.91
C GLY A 382 13.40 -10.70 -13.36
N LEU A 383 13.06 -11.96 -13.65
CA LEU A 383 13.07 -12.50 -15.02
C LEU A 383 12.03 -11.81 -15.90
N VAL A 384 10.83 -11.56 -15.36
CA VAL A 384 9.80 -10.77 -16.05
C VAL A 384 10.28 -9.34 -16.33
N ALA A 385 11.01 -8.71 -15.42
CA ALA A 385 11.59 -7.38 -15.61
C ALA A 385 12.53 -7.33 -16.83
N VAL A 386 13.37 -8.36 -17.02
CA VAL A 386 14.23 -8.47 -18.21
C VAL A 386 13.42 -8.53 -19.49
N ILE A 387 12.36 -9.36 -19.53
CA ILE A 387 11.49 -9.49 -20.70
C ILE A 387 10.81 -8.14 -21.00
N LEU A 388 10.27 -7.48 -19.97
CA LEU A 388 9.64 -6.17 -20.12
C LEU A 388 10.64 -5.10 -20.58
N TRP A 389 11.89 -5.15 -20.14
CA TRP A 389 12.94 -4.24 -20.60
C TRP A 389 13.28 -4.47 -22.08
N VAL A 390 13.38 -5.71 -22.54
CA VAL A 390 13.61 -6.01 -23.98
C VAL A 390 12.45 -5.49 -24.85
N VAL A 391 11.20 -5.64 -24.38
CA VAL A 391 10.02 -5.08 -25.07
C VAL A 391 10.04 -3.55 -25.06
N TYR A 392 10.51 -2.92 -23.99
CA TYR A 392 10.71 -1.46 -23.92
C TYR A 392 11.65 -0.99 -25.03
N LEU A 393 12.82 -1.63 -25.16
CA LEU A 393 13.82 -1.26 -26.18
C LEU A 393 13.26 -1.40 -27.61
N GLY A 394 12.51 -2.47 -27.89
CA GLY A 394 11.88 -2.65 -29.20
C GLY A 394 10.82 -1.58 -29.52
N LYS A 395 10.07 -1.12 -28.52
CA LYS A 395 9.10 -0.02 -28.68
C LYS A 395 9.79 1.33 -28.82
N LEU A 396 10.90 1.54 -28.12
CA LEU A 396 11.69 2.76 -28.23
C LEU A 396 12.33 2.88 -29.61
N ASP A 397 12.90 1.80 -30.15
CA ASP A 397 13.46 1.75 -31.51
C ASP A 397 12.40 2.08 -32.58
N ALA A 398 11.17 1.56 -32.42
CA ALA A 398 10.05 1.92 -33.30
C ALA A 398 9.76 3.43 -33.28
N VAL A 399 9.72 4.06 -32.09
CA VAL A 399 9.52 5.51 -31.96
C VAL A 399 10.69 6.29 -32.57
N GLN A 400 11.93 5.86 -32.36
CA GLN A 400 13.11 6.49 -32.97
C GLN A 400 13.04 6.44 -34.51
N GLN A 401 12.74 5.28 -35.09
CA GLN A 401 12.62 5.11 -36.55
C GLN A 401 11.47 5.96 -37.13
N SER A 402 10.31 5.97 -36.46
CA SER A 402 9.18 6.80 -36.86
C SER A 402 9.50 8.30 -36.73
N SER A 403 10.26 8.71 -35.71
CA SER A 403 10.70 10.11 -35.54
C SER A 403 11.66 10.54 -36.65
N LEU A 404 12.55 9.65 -37.08
CA LEU A 404 13.47 9.85 -38.19
C LEU A 404 12.70 9.98 -39.52
N GLY A 405 11.68 9.14 -39.73
CA GLY A 405 10.81 9.21 -40.91
C GLY A 405 10.13 10.57 -41.05
N VAL A 406 9.63 11.13 -39.94
CA VAL A 406 9.02 12.48 -39.92
C VAL A 406 10.05 13.57 -40.20
N ALA A 407 11.27 13.44 -39.66
CA ALA A 407 12.34 14.41 -39.90
C ALA A 407 12.81 14.42 -41.36
N ILE A 408 12.95 13.24 -42.00
CA ILE A 408 13.39 13.12 -43.40
C ILE A 408 12.32 13.62 -44.37
N ASN A 409 11.06 13.29 -44.11
CA ASN A 409 9.94 13.65 -44.99
C ASN A 409 9.37 15.05 -44.72
N ARG A 410 10.06 15.87 -43.91
CA ARG A 410 9.62 17.22 -43.55
C ARG A 410 9.52 18.11 -44.80
N PRO A 411 8.36 18.74 -45.08
CA PRO A 411 8.23 19.72 -46.16
C PRO A 411 9.09 20.98 -45.91
N PRO A 412 9.48 21.71 -46.97
CA PRO A 412 10.17 22.99 -46.82
C PRO A 412 9.35 23.98 -46.00
N GLU A 413 10.03 24.80 -45.19
CA GLU A 413 9.37 25.78 -44.32
C GLU A 413 8.57 26.81 -45.11
N GLY A 414 7.38 27.15 -44.61
CA GLY A 414 6.47 28.10 -45.25
C GLY A 414 5.80 27.60 -46.54
N SER A 415 6.05 26.35 -46.95
CA SER A 415 5.38 25.78 -48.12
C SER A 415 3.94 25.36 -47.79
N ASN A 416 2.97 26.02 -48.41
CA ASN A 416 1.55 25.64 -48.34
C ASN A 416 1.24 24.64 -49.46
N LEU A 417 1.80 23.43 -49.35
CA LEU A 417 1.57 22.37 -50.32
C LEU A 417 0.14 21.81 -50.18
N PRO A 418 -0.57 21.56 -51.28
CA PRO A 418 -1.85 20.85 -51.23
C PRO A 418 -1.69 19.48 -50.55
N ARG A 419 -2.67 19.10 -49.74
CA ARG A 419 -2.68 17.83 -49.00
C ARG A 419 -2.50 16.60 -49.89
N ASP A 420 -3.04 16.66 -51.11
CA ASP A 420 -2.95 15.57 -52.09
C ASP A 420 -1.57 15.41 -52.74
N SER A 421 -0.64 16.33 -52.50
CA SER A 421 0.73 16.16 -52.96
C SER A 421 1.36 14.91 -52.33
N ASP A 422 2.13 14.16 -53.12
CA ASP A 422 2.76 12.92 -52.67
C ASP A 422 3.70 13.14 -51.47
N VAL A 423 4.32 14.33 -51.40
CA VAL A 423 5.16 14.77 -50.28
C VAL A 423 4.34 14.88 -48.99
N MET A 424 3.19 15.57 -49.03
CA MET A 424 2.34 15.73 -47.85
C MET A 424 1.72 14.40 -47.43
N ARG A 425 1.31 13.54 -48.36
CA ARG A 425 0.78 12.19 -48.04
C ARG A 425 1.81 11.38 -47.27
N THR A 426 3.05 11.32 -47.76
CA THR A 426 4.14 10.60 -47.11
C THR A 426 4.48 11.16 -45.73
N TYR A 427 4.46 12.49 -45.59
CA TYR A 427 4.68 13.17 -44.31
C TYR A 427 3.56 12.89 -43.30
N VAL A 428 2.30 12.98 -43.72
CA VAL A 428 1.12 12.69 -42.88
C VAL A 428 1.12 11.23 -42.44
N ASP A 429 1.42 10.30 -43.34
CA ASP A 429 1.53 8.87 -43.00
C ASP A 429 2.62 8.64 -41.96
N SER A 430 3.80 9.27 -42.14
CA SER A 430 4.90 9.21 -41.16
C SER A 430 4.49 9.75 -39.79
N LEU A 431 3.73 10.85 -39.76
CA LEU A 431 3.22 11.46 -38.53
C LEU A 431 2.17 10.59 -37.82
N GLN A 432 1.28 9.96 -38.57
CA GLN A 432 0.27 9.07 -38.00
C GLN A 432 0.93 7.83 -37.37
N ILE A 433 1.94 7.27 -38.03
CA ILE A 433 2.73 6.15 -37.51
C ILE A 433 3.46 6.57 -36.22
N LEU A 434 4.18 7.70 -36.24
CA LEU A 434 4.86 8.24 -35.06
C LEU A 434 3.90 8.42 -33.89
N ASN A 435 2.72 9.01 -34.14
CA ASN A 435 1.73 9.25 -33.12
C ASN A 435 1.17 7.97 -32.49
N ALA A 436 1.00 6.92 -33.28
CA ALA A 436 0.57 5.61 -32.82
C ALA A 436 1.66 4.94 -31.97
N ASP A 437 2.90 4.90 -32.46
CA ASP A 437 4.03 4.27 -31.76
C ASP A 437 4.33 4.96 -30.42
N ILE A 438 4.29 6.30 -30.38
CA ILE A 438 4.45 7.07 -29.15
C ILE A 438 3.33 6.77 -28.14
N GLY A 439 2.08 6.67 -28.61
CA GLY A 439 0.95 6.35 -27.74
C GLY A 439 1.07 4.96 -27.10
N ASP A 440 1.54 4.00 -27.90
CA ASP A 440 1.83 2.63 -27.45
C ASP A 440 3.00 2.58 -26.47
N LEU A 441 4.06 3.35 -26.69
CA LEU A 441 5.22 3.44 -25.80
C LEU A 441 4.85 4.10 -24.46
N ASP A 442 4.13 5.22 -24.48
CA ASP A 442 3.71 5.96 -23.29
C ASP A 442 2.85 5.10 -22.35
N SER A 443 1.86 4.40 -22.90
CA SER A 443 1.02 3.47 -22.13
C SER A 443 1.84 2.33 -21.52
N TYR A 444 2.84 1.84 -22.27
CA TYR A 444 3.74 0.78 -21.82
C TYR A 444 4.70 1.24 -20.73
N LEU A 445 5.25 2.45 -20.84
CA LEU A 445 6.14 3.07 -19.86
C LEU A 445 5.46 3.22 -18.49
N ALA A 446 4.21 3.66 -18.46
CA ALA A 446 3.45 3.77 -17.21
C ALA A 446 3.33 2.41 -16.49
N PHE A 447 3.03 1.35 -17.25
CA PHE A 447 2.98 -0.02 -16.72
C PHE A 447 4.35 -0.51 -16.25
N LEU A 448 5.40 -0.29 -17.05
CA LEU A 448 6.78 -0.69 -16.72
C LEU A 448 7.24 -0.04 -15.41
N ARG A 449 7.06 1.28 -15.26
CA ARG A 449 7.43 2.03 -14.04
C ARG A 449 6.69 1.53 -12.81
N PHE A 450 5.39 1.28 -12.93
CA PHE A 450 4.60 0.69 -11.84
C PHE A 450 5.14 -0.69 -11.44
N PHE A 451 5.40 -1.55 -12.42
CA PHE A 451 5.96 -2.89 -12.19
C PHE A 451 7.33 -2.82 -11.51
N LEU A 452 8.25 -1.97 -11.99
CA LEU A 452 9.58 -1.80 -11.41
C LEU A 452 9.52 -1.24 -9.98
N GLY A 453 8.58 -0.33 -9.69
CA GLY A 453 8.32 0.17 -8.34
C GLY A 453 7.82 -0.93 -7.39
N CYS A 454 6.85 -1.73 -7.82
CA CYS A 454 6.37 -2.88 -7.04
C CYS A 454 7.48 -3.91 -6.81
N TYR A 455 8.33 -4.15 -7.82
CA TYR A 455 9.47 -5.05 -7.70
C TYR A 455 10.48 -4.53 -6.67
N ASN A 456 10.79 -3.22 -6.67
CA ASN A 456 11.65 -2.60 -5.68
C ASN A 456 11.11 -2.78 -4.25
N LEU A 457 9.81 -2.55 -4.04
CA LEU A 457 9.16 -2.78 -2.74
C LEU A 457 9.25 -4.24 -2.29
N LEU A 458 9.15 -5.20 -3.21
CA LEU A 458 9.35 -6.61 -2.90
C LEU A 458 10.81 -6.91 -2.49
N LEU A 459 11.80 -6.26 -3.12
CA LEU A 459 13.19 -6.35 -2.68
C LEU A 459 13.39 -5.77 -1.28
N VAL A 460 12.67 -4.69 -0.94
CA VAL A 460 12.67 -4.15 0.43
C VAL A 460 12.13 -5.19 1.43
N ALA A 461 11.06 -5.89 1.07
CA ALA A 461 10.50 -6.96 1.92
C ALA A 461 11.51 -8.08 2.20
N ARG A 462 12.45 -8.34 1.28
CA ARG A 462 13.51 -9.33 1.46
C ARG A 462 14.55 -8.94 2.51
N PHE A 463 14.72 -7.64 2.80
CA PHE A 463 15.60 -7.23 3.92
C PHE A 463 15.11 -7.77 5.27
N PHE A 464 13.80 -7.98 5.44
CA PHE A 464 13.29 -8.57 6.68
C PHE A 464 13.78 -10.02 6.89
N GLU A 465 13.93 -10.80 5.82
CA GLU A 465 14.57 -12.13 5.91
C GLU A 465 16.03 -11.99 6.38
N ALA A 466 16.79 -11.06 5.80
CA ALA A 466 18.16 -10.78 6.19
C ALA A 466 18.28 -10.30 7.65
N PHE A 467 17.30 -9.52 8.13
CA PHE A 467 17.24 -9.01 9.49
C PHE A 467 16.93 -10.10 10.54
N GLN A 468 16.25 -11.19 10.17
CA GLN A 468 16.04 -12.33 11.06
C GLN A 468 17.36 -13.00 11.50
N ALA A 469 18.46 -12.78 10.79
CA ALA A 469 19.77 -13.31 11.17
C ALA A 469 20.28 -12.76 12.52
N GLN A 470 19.83 -11.55 12.88
CA GLN A 470 20.24 -10.85 14.08
C GLN A 470 19.12 -10.87 15.13
N PRO A 471 19.37 -11.30 16.38
CA PRO A 471 18.33 -11.47 17.40
C PRO A 471 17.58 -10.18 17.72
N ARG A 472 18.28 -9.04 17.84
CA ARG A 472 17.63 -7.74 18.11
C ARG A 472 16.75 -7.23 16.96
N LEU A 473 17.07 -7.54 15.70
CA LEU A 473 16.24 -7.16 14.54
C LEU A 473 15.17 -8.21 14.24
N ALA A 474 15.46 -9.48 14.52
CA ALA A 474 14.50 -10.59 14.50
C ALA A 474 13.38 -10.36 15.50
N LEU A 475 13.64 -9.73 16.65
CA LEU A 475 12.63 -9.30 17.61
C LEU A 475 11.49 -8.55 16.91
N VAL A 476 11.81 -7.54 16.08
CA VAL A 476 10.81 -6.73 15.36
C VAL A 476 10.04 -7.57 14.34
N THR A 477 10.72 -8.49 13.65
CA THR A 477 10.05 -9.34 12.64
C THR A 477 9.14 -10.36 13.29
N ASN A 478 9.58 -10.95 14.41
CA ASN A 478 8.82 -11.92 15.17
C ASN A 478 7.65 -11.27 15.90
N THR A 479 7.80 -10.05 16.43
CA THR A 479 6.67 -9.31 17.00
C THR A 479 5.60 -9.03 15.94
N ILE A 480 5.98 -8.65 14.72
CA ILE A 480 5.04 -8.41 13.61
C ILE A 480 4.31 -9.70 13.21
N LEU A 481 5.02 -10.82 13.12
CA LEU A 481 4.43 -12.11 12.74
C LEU A 481 3.50 -12.65 13.84
N GLU A 482 3.88 -12.52 15.10
CA GLU A 482 3.11 -13.00 16.24
C GLU A 482 1.89 -12.11 16.53
N CYS A 483 1.98 -10.79 16.32
CA CYS A 483 0.85 -9.89 16.50
C CYS A 483 -0.17 -9.95 15.36
N PHE A 484 0.17 -10.58 14.23
CA PHE A 484 -0.66 -10.57 13.02
C PHE A 484 -2.08 -11.11 13.23
N PRO A 485 -2.32 -12.23 13.94
CA PRO A 485 -3.67 -12.71 14.21
C PRO A 485 -4.52 -11.71 15.02
N ASP A 486 -3.96 -11.10 16.06
CA ASP A 486 -4.68 -10.12 16.90
C ASP A 486 -4.95 -8.84 16.11
N PHE A 487 -3.97 -8.40 15.31
CA PHE A 487 -4.11 -7.29 14.39
C PHE A 487 -5.21 -7.53 13.35
N LEU A 488 -5.37 -8.74 12.83
CA LEU A 488 -6.46 -9.08 11.90
C LEU A 488 -7.85 -8.92 12.52
N HIS A 489 -8.04 -9.38 13.75
CA HIS A 489 -9.31 -9.21 14.46
C HIS A 489 -9.60 -7.72 14.72
N PHE A 490 -8.58 -6.96 15.14
CA PHE A 490 -8.69 -5.51 15.28
C PHE A 490 -9.03 -4.82 13.95
N MET A 491 -8.36 -5.18 12.86
CA MET A 491 -8.60 -4.62 11.52
C MET A 491 -10.03 -4.86 11.05
N MET A 492 -10.63 -6.02 11.37
CA MET A 492 -12.03 -6.29 11.05
C MET A 492 -12.97 -5.25 11.71
N VAL A 493 -12.76 -4.96 12.99
CA VAL A 493 -13.54 -3.97 13.75
C VAL A 493 -13.24 -2.54 13.26
N PHE A 494 -11.98 -2.24 12.99
CA PHE A 494 -11.55 -0.93 12.47
C PHE A 494 -12.14 -0.62 11.10
N VAL A 495 -12.02 -1.54 10.13
CA VAL A 495 -12.52 -1.34 8.77
C VAL A 495 -14.04 -1.22 8.75
N THR A 496 -14.76 -2.04 9.52
CA THR A 496 -16.23 -1.95 9.57
C THR A 496 -16.71 -0.61 10.12
N MET A 497 -16.07 -0.09 11.17
CA MET A 497 -16.38 1.25 11.68
C MET A 497 -15.94 2.36 10.72
N LEU A 498 -14.74 2.27 10.13
CA LEU A 498 -14.25 3.24 9.15
C LEU A 498 -15.20 3.36 7.96
N VAL A 499 -15.63 2.24 7.38
CA VAL A 499 -16.58 2.22 6.27
C VAL A 499 -17.92 2.80 6.69
N SER A 500 -18.42 2.47 7.89
CA SER A 500 -19.67 3.03 8.42
C SER A 500 -19.62 4.55 8.54
N PHE A 501 -18.52 5.09 9.07
CA PHE A 501 -18.30 6.54 9.15
C PHE A 501 -18.13 7.20 7.78
N ALA A 502 -17.44 6.53 6.84
CA ALA A 502 -17.27 7.02 5.47
C ALA A 502 -18.61 7.07 4.71
N VAL A 503 -19.45 6.05 4.87
CA VAL A 503 -20.81 6.04 4.30
C VAL A 503 -21.65 7.17 4.90
N ALA A 504 -21.60 7.36 6.23
CA ALA A 504 -22.28 8.48 6.88
C ALA A 504 -21.78 9.85 6.38
N ALA A 505 -20.47 9.99 6.18
CA ALA A 505 -19.86 11.20 5.63
C ALA A 505 -20.29 11.46 4.18
N THR A 506 -20.42 10.40 3.37
CA THR A 506 -20.94 10.50 2.00
C THR A 506 -22.37 11.04 2.00
N PHE A 507 -23.24 10.58 2.91
CA PHE A 507 -24.60 11.11 3.02
C PHE A 507 -24.66 12.54 3.54
N LEU A 508 -23.81 12.91 4.50
CA LEU A 508 -23.81 14.25 5.12
C LEU A 508 -23.14 15.31 4.24
N PHE A 509 -22.05 14.95 3.55
CA PHE A 509 -21.17 15.90 2.88
C PHE A 509 -21.00 15.63 1.38
N GLY A 510 -21.39 14.46 0.87
CA GLY A 510 -21.03 14.03 -0.49
C GLY A 510 -21.60 14.89 -1.62
N HIS A 511 -22.71 15.61 -1.40
CA HIS A 511 -23.28 16.53 -2.39
C HIS A 511 -22.54 17.87 -2.48
N ARG A 512 -21.84 18.29 -1.40
CA ARG A 512 -21.23 19.62 -1.29
C ARG A 512 -19.71 19.59 -1.26
N VAL A 513 -19.12 18.50 -0.77
CA VAL A 513 -17.68 18.29 -0.68
C VAL A 513 -17.30 17.12 -1.58
N LEU A 514 -16.52 17.42 -2.61
CA LEU A 514 -16.15 16.49 -3.67
C LEU A 514 -15.38 15.28 -3.16
N GLU A 515 -14.55 15.51 -2.15
CA GLU A 515 -13.78 14.51 -1.42
C GLU A 515 -14.66 13.43 -0.77
N PHE A 516 -15.93 13.72 -0.48
CA PHE A 516 -16.90 12.80 0.10
C PHE A 516 -17.96 12.30 -0.89
N SER A 517 -17.88 12.67 -2.17
CA SER A 517 -18.90 12.33 -3.18
C SER A 517 -19.05 10.82 -3.45
N ARG A 518 -17.98 10.04 -3.23
CA ARG A 518 -17.96 8.58 -3.37
C ARG A 518 -17.51 7.93 -2.08
N VAL A 519 -18.09 6.77 -1.75
CA VAL A 519 -17.70 6.00 -0.56
C VAL A 519 -16.21 5.67 -0.57
N GLY A 520 -15.64 5.25 -1.71
CA GLY A 520 -14.21 4.94 -1.81
C GLY A 520 -13.31 6.16 -1.51
N TRP A 521 -13.68 7.34 -2.00
CA TRP A 521 -12.93 8.57 -1.72
C TRP A 521 -13.16 9.05 -0.31
N SER A 522 -14.38 8.91 0.21
CA SER A 522 -14.68 9.18 1.59
C SER A 522 -13.82 8.31 2.52
N ILE A 523 -13.57 7.04 2.20
CA ILE A 523 -12.66 6.17 2.98
C ILE A 523 -11.24 6.73 2.96
N GLU A 524 -10.70 7.07 1.78
CA GLU A 524 -9.38 7.69 1.63
C GLU A 524 -9.27 8.97 2.47
N ARG A 525 -10.31 9.80 2.44
CA ARG A 525 -10.36 11.09 3.14
C ARG A 525 -10.51 10.92 4.64
N CYS A 526 -11.29 9.93 5.10
CA CYS A 526 -11.35 9.54 6.50
C CYS A 526 -9.98 9.03 6.99
N LEU A 527 -9.24 8.25 6.19
CA LEU A 527 -7.88 7.81 6.55
C LEU A 527 -6.91 8.99 6.64
N PHE A 528 -6.94 9.91 5.67
CA PHE A 528 -6.14 11.14 5.72
C PHE A 528 -6.51 12.04 6.91
N MET A 529 -7.79 12.05 7.29
CA MET A 529 -8.26 12.73 8.48
C MET A 529 -7.66 12.15 9.77
N LEU A 530 -7.50 10.82 9.85
CA LEU A 530 -6.82 10.15 10.96
C LEU A 530 -5.33 10.47 11.03
N LEU A 531 -4.69 10.76 9.90
CA LEU A 531 -3.30 11.23 9.81
C LEU A 531 -3.15 12.72 10.14
N GLY A 532 -4.25 13.44 10.37
CA GLY A 532 -4.26 14.84 10.81
C GLY A 532 -4.44 15.88 9.70
N SER A 533 -4.63 15.49 8.43
CA SER A 533 -4.96 16.44 7.38
C SER A 533 -6.45 16.77 7.42
N LEU A 534 -6.78 17.96 7.92
CA LEU A 534 -8.15 18.35 8.24
C LEU A 534 -8.48 19.74 7.69
N ASP A 535 -9.53 19.82 6.88
CA ASP A 535 -10.09 21.08 6.39
C ASP A 535 -11.53 21.25 6.89
N TYR A 536 -11.66 21.53 8.19
CA TYR A 536 -12.96 21.66 8.85
C TYR A 536 -13.80 22.81 8.28
N ASN A 537 -13.15 23.85 7.74
CA ASN A 537 -13.83 24.99 7.14
C ASN A 537 -14.70 24.57 5.96
N LYS A 538 -14.20 23.67 5.11
CA LYS A 538 -15.00 23.09 4.01
C LYS A 538 -16.16 22.24 4.50
N LEU A 539 -15.97 21.46 5.56
CA LEU A 539 -17.04 20.59 6.09
C LEU A 539 -18.17 21.38 6.76
N SER A 540 -17.84 22.49 7.43
CA SER A 540 -18.78 23.26 8.25
C SER A 540 -19.48 24.41 7.52
N ALA A 541 -19.07 24.73 6.28
CA ALA A 541 -19.52 25.90 5.53
C ALA A 541 -21.05 26.06 5.42
N GLU A 542 -21.79 24.97 5.20
CA GLU A 542 -23.26 25.01 5.05
C GLU A 542 -24.02 24.57 6.31
N HIS A 543 -23.67 23.40 6.86
CA HIS A 543 -24.36 22.83 8.03
C HIS A 543 -23.39 22.53 9.17
N PRO A 544 -23.01 23.56 9.97
CA PRO A 544 -21.96 23.45 10.96
C PRO A 544 -22.29 22.48 12.09
N ILE A 545 -23.57 22.36 12.48
CA ILE A 545 -23.98 21.47 13.59
C ILE A 545 -23.80 20.00 13.20
N SER A 546 -24.30 19.60 12.02
CA SER A 546 -24.15 18.21 11.53
C SER A 546 -22.67 17.85 11.33
N ALA A 547 -21.88 18.80 10.82
CA ALA A 547 -20.45 18.65 10.63
C ALA A 547 -19.73 18.46 11.97
N LEU A 548 -20.05 19.28 12.98
CA LEU A 548 -19.47 19.20 14.31
C LEU A 548 -19.79 17.87 15.00
N VAL A 549 -21.05 17.43 14.97
CA VAL A 549 -21.47 16.17 15.60
C VAL A 549 -20.75 14.98 14.97
N TRP A 550 -20.77 14.87 13.65
CA TRP A 550 -20.08 13.79 12.94
C TRP A 550 -18.56 13.84 13.22
N PHE A 551 -17.96 15.02 13.18
CA PHE A 551 -16.52 15.22 13.39
C PHE A 551 -16.08 14.82 14.80
N VAL A 552 -16.79 15.28 15.84
CA VAL A 552 -16.47 14.94 17.24
C VAL A 552 -16.62 13.44 17.48
N LEU A 553 -17.67 12.83 16.95
CA LEU A 553 -17.86 11.37 17.05
C LEU A 553 -16.76 10.60 16.33
N PHE A 554 -16.40 11.01 15.12
CA PHE A 554 -15.32 10.41 14.34
C PHE A 554 -13.98 10.52 15.08
N MET A 555 -13.61 11.72 15.55
CA MET A 555 -12.35 11.92 16.28
C MET A 555 -12.29 11.16 17.60
N THR A 556 -13.40 11.09 18.32
CA THR A 556 -13.42 10.35 19.60
C THR A 556 -13.32 8.85 19.37
N LEU A 557 -14.14 8.29 18.46
CA LEU A 557 -14.21 6.84 18.28
C LEU A 557 -13.07 6.31 17.41
N MET A 558 -12.78 6.94 16.27
CA MET A 558 -11.76 6.43 15.33
C MET A 558 -10.35 6.83 15.73
N PHE A 559 -10.13 8.08 16.14
CA PHE A 559 -8.78 8.54 16.51
C PHE A 559 -8.44 8.20 17.97
N MET A 560 -9.23 8.65 18.95
CA MET A 560 -8.88 8.43 20.37
C MET A 560 -9.08 6.99 20.86
N VAL A 561 -10.11 6.27 20.40
CA VAL A 561 -10.33 4.89 20.86
C VAL A 561 -9.62 3.88 19.97
N MET A 562 -9.91 3.86 18.66
CA MET A 562 -9.42 2.79 17.79
C MET A 562 -7.91 2.81 17.54
N LEU A 563 -7.29 3.98 17.25
CA LEU A 563 -5.82 4.02 17.07
C LEU A 563 -5.07 3.71 18.36
N ASN A 564 -5.59 4.12 19.51
CA ASN A 564 -4.96 3.81 20.80
C ASN A 564 -5.11 2.32 21.16
N MET A 565 -6.20 1.67 20.76
CA MET A 565 -6.33 0.21 20.89
C MET A 565 -5.31 -0.54 20.01
N LEU A 566 -5.06 -0.05 18.79
CA LEU A 566 -4.01 -0.61 17.93
C LEU A 566 -2.62 -0.53 18.60
N LEU A 567 -2.29 0.64 19.15
CA LEU A 567 -1.03 0.83 19.86
C LEU A 567 -0.92 -0.09 21.07
N ALA A 568 -2.02 -0.28 21.83
CA ALA A 568 -2.04 -1.17 22.98
C ALA A 568 -1.75 -2.63 22.59
N VAL A 569 -2.37 -3.14 21.51
CA VAL A 569 -2.12 -4.50 21.01
C VAL A 569 -0.65 -4.67 20.59
N ILE A 570 -0.07 -3.69 19.90
CA ILE A 570 1.33 -3.75 19.47
C ILE A 570 2.27 -3.73 20.67
N ILE A 571 2.01 -2.85 21.67
CA ILE A 571 2.84 -2.74 22.88
C ILE A 571 2.79 -4.04 23.69
N ASP A 572 1.62 -4.66 23.84
CA ASP A 572 1.47 -5.92 24.59
C ASP A 572 2.36 -7.02 23.99
N VAL A 573 2.23 -7.28 22.69
CA VAL A 573 3.05 -8.28 21.99
C VAL A 573 4.54 -7.91 21.99
N TYR A 574 4.86 -6.62 21.81
CA TYR A 574 6.25 -6.15 21.89
C TYR A 574 6.86 -6.41 23.27
N THR A 575 6.15 -6.10 24.35
CA THR A 575 6.65 -6.34 25.71
C THR A 575 6.82 -7.83 26.01
N GLY A 576 5.90 -8.68 25.52
CA GLY A 576 6.02 -10.14 25.63
C GLY A 576 7.26 -10.67 24.92
N GLN A 577 7.56 -10.17 23.72
CA GLN A 577 8.75 -10.57 22.98
C GLN A 577 10.03 -9.97 23.57
N MET A 578 10.02 -8.70 24.03
CA MET A 578 11.19 -8.06 24.63
C MET A 578 11.68 -8.82 25.89
N GLY A 579 10.77 -9.40 26.67
CA GLY A 579 11.12 -10.24 27.82
C GLY A 579 11.93 -11.49 27.47
N ALA A 580 11.84 -11.98 26.22
CA ALA A 580 12.58 -13.15 25.76
C ALA A 580 14.02 -12.83 25.27
N TYR A 581 14.31 -11.58 24.89
CA TYR A 581 15.58 -11.19 24.22
C TYR A 581 16.45 -10.20 25.02
N SER A 582 16.12 -9.95 26.29
CA SER A 582 16.79 -8.94 27.14
C SER A 582 18.30 -9.14 27.36
N ASP A 583 18.84 -10.34 27.09
CA ASP A 583 20.27 -10.67 27.28
C ASP A 583 21.11 -10.74 25.99
N ASP A 584 20.55 -10.46 24.81
CA ASP A 584 21.34 -10.60 23.58
C ASP A 584 22.31 -9.41 23.35
N GLU A 585 23.61 -9.73 23.28
CA GLU A 585 24.70 -8.77 23.04
C GLU A 585 24.50 -7.91 21.77
N SER A 586 25.12 -6.72 21.75
CA SER A 586 25.06 -5.83 20.58
C SER A 586 25.84 -6.37 19.36
N ILE A 587 25.43 -5.96 18.15
CA ILE A 587 26.04 -6.39 16.86
C ILE A 587 27.56 -6.23 16.86
N TRP A 588 28.04 -5.08 17.30
CA TRP A 588 29.47 -4.75 17.28
C TRP A 588 30.26 -5.63 18.23
N HIS A 589 29.65 -6.02 19.35
CA HIS A 589 30.26 -6.94 20.31
C HIS A 589 30.26 -8.38 19.77
N GLN A 590 29.16 -8.85 19.19
CA GLN A 590 29.08 -10.18 18.55
C GLN A 590 30.02 -10.32 17.35
N LEU A 591 30.08 -9.30 16.48
CA LEU A 591 30.94 -9.29 15.30
C LEU A 591 32.42 -9.13 15.67
N GLY A 592 32.72 -8.29 16.67
CA GLY A 592 34.06 -8.13 17.22
C GLY A 592 34.56 -9.39 17.94
N ARG A 593 33.69 -10.11 18.64
CA ARG A 593 33.99 -11.39 19.30
C ARG A 593 34.26 -12.49 18.27
N ARG A 594 33.40 -12.65 17.25
CA ARG A 594 33.59 -13.62 16.16
C ARG A 594 34.80 -13.34 15.26
N MET A 595 35.18 -12.08 15.04
CA MET A 595 36.41 -11.77 14.31
C MET A 595 37.67 -11.99 15.15
N ARG A 596 37.57 -11.96 16.49
CA ARG A 596 38.71 -12.17 17.40
C ARG A 596 38.84 -13.61 17.92
N SER A 597 37.79 -14.42 17.92
CA SER A 597 37.83 -15.78 18.48
C SER A 597 38.13 -16.85 17.42
N LYS A 598 39.01 -17.80 17.76
CA LYS A 598 39.26 -19.04 17.00
C LYS A 598 38.28 -20.14 17.47
N GLU A 599 37.00 -19.81 17.59
CA GLU A 599 35.98 -20.77 18.02
C GLU A 599 35.70 -21.81 16.93
N LEU A 600 35.34 -23.04 17.33
CA LEU A 600 34.90 -24.04 16.36
C LEU A 600 33.55 -23.63 15.77
N PRO A 601 33.32 -23.84 14.45
CA PRO A 601 32.04 -23.54 13.84
C PRO A 601 30.94 -24.44 14.43
N ALA A 602 29.80 -23.85 14.77
CA ALA A 602 28.65 -24.50 15.41
C ALA A 602 28.14 -25.74 14.65
N ARG A 603 28.38 -25.83 13.33
CA ARG A 603 28.06 -27.03 12.54
C ARG A 603 28.82 -28.29 12.98
N LYS A 604 30.09 -28.15 13.35
CA LYS A 604 30.90 -29.29 13.81
C LYS A 604 30.47 -29.74 15.20
N VAL A 605 30.15 -28.77 16.06
CA VAL A 605 29.61 -29.02 17.40
C VAL A 605 28.24 -29.70 17.33
N LEU A 606 27.34 -29.22 16.45
CA LEU A 606 26.03 -29.84 16.22
C LEU A 606 26.15 -31.30 15.73
N GLN A 607 27.14 -31.59 14.87
CA GLN A 607 27.38 -32.95 14.40
C GLN A 607 27.88 -33.86 15.53
N ALA A 608 28.82 -33.37 16.35
CA ALA A 608 29.30 -34.10 17.52
C ALA A 608 28.17 -34.38 18.54
N VAL A 609 27.34 -33.37 18.86
CA VAL A 609 26.21 -33.53 19.80
C VAL A 609 25.16 -34.54 19.29
N ARG A 610 24.94 -34.63 17.97
CA ARG A 610 24.05 -35.65 17.37
C ARG A 610 24.58 -37.07 17.48
N GLU A 611 25.90 -37.23 17.54
CA GLU A 611 26.58 -38.52 17.64
C GLU A 611 26.70 -38.98 19.12
N MET A 612 26.37 -38.10 20.09
CA MET A 612 26.38 -38.42 21.52
C MET A 612 25.15 -39.24 21.95
N SER A 613 25.38 -40.29 22.74
CA SER A 613 24.34 -41.19 23.26
C SER A 613 23.70 -40.75 24.58
N GLN A 614 24.27 -39.77 25.29
CA GLN A 614 23.78 -39.29 26.58
C GLN A 614 22.66 -38.25 26.41
N ASP A 615 21.61 -38.34 27.24
CA ASP A 615 20.48 -37.41 27.23
C ASP A 615 20.75 -36.11 28.00
N GLU A 616 21.66 -36.14 28.97
CA GLU A 616 22.17 -34.97 29.70
C GLU A 616 23.64 -34.77 29.34
N VAL A 617 24.03 -33.53 29.05
CA VAL A 617 25.35 -33.18 28.52
C VAL A 617 26.03 -32.15 29.42
N SER A 618 27.21 -32.50 29.96
CA SER A 618 28.08 -31.59 30.72
C SER A 618 29.15 -30.93 29.84
N SER A 619 29.82 -29.90 30.36
CA SER A 619 30.91 -29.19 29.69
C SER A 619 32.10 -30.12 29.46
N GLY A 620 32.32 -31.06 30.37
CA GLY A 620 33.29 -32.14 30.23
C GLY A 620 32.99 -33.06 29.05
N ASP A 621 31.73 -33.49 28.91
CA ASP A 621 31.30 -34.41 27.84
C ASP A 621 31.43 -33.78 26.45
N LEU A 622 31.16 -32.47 26.33
CA LEU A 622 31.34 -31.71 25.08
C LEU A 622 32.81 -31.60 24.66
N LEU A 623 33.72 -31.49 25.63
CA LEU A 623 35.16 -31.42 25.37
C LEU A 623 35.73 -32.79 24.96
N GLU A 624 35.17 -33.87 25.50
CA GLU A 624 35.54 -35.23 25.14
C GLU A 624 35.00 -35.63 23.76
N ALA A 625 33.75 -35.29 23.46
CA ALA A 625 33.12 -35.58 22.17
C ALA A 625 33.68 -34.77 21.00
N CYS A 626 34.22 -33.56 21.24
CA CYS A 626 34.66 -32.65 20.19
C CYS A 626 36.12 -32.16 20.38
N PRO A 627 37.13 -32.93 19.93
CA PRO A 627 38.54 -32.55 20.06
C PRO A 627 38.84 -31.28 19.26
N GLY A 628 39.01 -30.17 19.98
CA GLY A 628 39.25 -28.83 19.42
C GLY A 628 38.35 -27.75 20.01
N LEU A 629 37.24 -28.12 20.67
CA LEU A 629 36.36 -27.18 21.36
C LEU A 629 37.10 -26.55 22.56
N GLY A 630 37.09 -25.21 22.64
CA GLY A 630 37.71 -24.52 23.78
C GLY A 630 36.85 -24.67 25.04
N LYS A 631 37.45 -24.93 26.20
CA LYS A 631 36.74 -25.07 27.49
C LYS A 631 35.76 -23.91 27.76
N ARG A 632 36.21 -22.69 27.50
CA ARG A 632 35.38 -21.47 27.62
C ARG A 632 34.16 -21.45 26.67
N GLN A 633 34.29 -22.02 25.46
CA GLN A 633 33.19 -22.10 24.50
C GLN A 633 32.15 -23.14 24.96
N ALA A 634 32.59 -24.27 25.52
CA ALA A 634 31.71 -25.29 26.08
C ALA A 634 30.93 -24.77 27.30
N ASP A 635 31.61 -24.10 28.23
CA ASP A 635 31.00 -23.50 29.42
C ASP A 635 29.97 -22.42 29.05
N GLU A 636 30.27 -21.56 28.08
CA GLU A 636 29.32 -20.54 27.59
C GLU A 636 28.09 -21.15 26.90
N LEU A 637 28.26 -22.23 26.11
CA LEU A 637 27.14 -22.92 25.46
C LEU A 637 26.17 -23.52 26.48
N ILE A 638 26.70 -24.14 27.54
CA ILE A 638 25.89 -24.73 28.60
C ILE A 638 25.18 -23.67 29.41
N GLN A 639 25.89 -22.61 29.84
CA GLN A 639 25.26 -21.50 30.58
C GLN A 639 24.11 -20.84 29.81
N VAL A 640 24.26 -20.68 28.49
CA VAL A 640 23.21 -20.06 27.66
C VAL A 640 21.98 -20.94 27.54
N VAL A 641 22.13 -22.27 27.50
CA VAL A 641 21.00 -23.18 27.42
C VAL A 641 20.37 -23.40 28.81
N GLU A 642 21.17 -23.51 29.86
CA GLU A 642 20.72 -23.57 31.26
C GLU A 642 19.86 -22.34 31.61
N HIS A 643 20.31 -21.14 31.26
CA HIS A 643 19.51 -19.91 31.45
C HIS A 643 18.21 -19.89 30.62
N LYS A 644 18.15 -20.60 29.49
CA LYS A 644 16.91 -20.74 28.71
C LYS A 644 15.95 -21.74 29.34
N GLU A 645 16.46 -22.88 29.81
CA GLU A 645 15.69 -23.88 30.56
C GLU A 645 15.10 -23.28 31.84
N ASP A 646 15.90 -22.53 32.61
CA ASP A 646 15.46 -21.84 33.83
C ASP A 646 14.32 -20.84 33.56
N ARG A 647 14.38 -20.09 32.45
CA ARG A 647 13.33 -19.14 32.06
C ARG A 647 12.02 -19.83 31.69
N GLU A 648 12.09 -20.95 30.97
CA GLU A 648 10.90 -21.75 30.65
C GLU A 648 10.31 -22.37 31.93
N TYR A 649 11.17 -22.85 32.83
CA TYR A 649 10.77 -23.38 34.12
C TYR A 649 10.10 -22.32 35.01
N ASP A 650 10.63 -21.10 35.07
CA ASP A 650 10.05 -19.98 35.81
C ASP A 650 8.65 -19.59 35.27
N GLN A 651 8.45 -19.61 33.94
CA GLN A 651 7.14 -19.36 33.35
C GLN A 651 6.12 -20.44 33.73
N VAL A 652 6.51 -21.71 33.71
CA VAL A 652 5.64 -22.83 34.11
C VAL A 652 5.33 -22.75 35.59
N THR A 653 6.33 -22.46 36.42
CA THR A 653 6.22 -22.35 37.88
C THR A 653 5.29 -21.20 38.28
N SER A 654 5.42 -20.04 37.62
CA SER A 654 4.52 -18.89 37.80
C SER A 654 3.06 -19.24 37.52
N LEU A 655 2.80 -20.07 36.50
CA LEU A 655 1.46 -20.53 36.16
C LEU A 655 0.90 -21.50 37.21
N THR A 656 1.71 -22.41 37.73
CA THR A 656 1.31 -23.30 38.83
C THR A 656 1.05 -22.54 40.13
N ASP A 657 1.87 -21.56 40.47
CA ASP A 657 1.69 -20.72 41.66
C ASP A 657 0.41 -19.89 41.57
N ALA A 658 0.11 -19.33 40.38
CA ALA A 658 -1.13 -18.63 40.12
C ALA A 658 -2.36 -19.54 40.28
N THR A 659 -2.29 -20.80 39.82
CA THR A 659 -3.38 -21.78 40.04
C THR A 659 -3.51 -22.18 41.51
N GLY A 660 -2.40 -22.34 42.23
CA GLY A 660 -2.41 -22.62 43.66
C GLY A 660 -3.06 -21.50 44.47
N LEU A 661 -2.74 -20.25 44.13
CA LEU A 661 -3.35 -19.07 44.76
C LEU A 661 -4.87 -19.00 44.48
N ALA A 662 -5.30 -19.28 43.23
CA ALA A 662 -6.72 -19.28 42.88
C ALA A 662 -7.51 -20.37 43.63
N VAL A 663 -6.93 -21.56 43.80
CA VAL A 663 -7.53 -22.64 44.59
C VAL A 663 -7.66 -22.24 46.06
N ALA A 664 -6.59 -21.71 46.67
CA ALA A 664 -6.61 -21.25 48.06
C ALA A 664 -7.66 -20.14 48.27
N MET A 665 -7.77 -19.21 47.33
CA MET A 665 -8.73 -18.12 47.38
C MET A 665 -10.18 -18.64 47.29
N LYS A 666 -10.43 -19.66 46.47
CA LYS A 666 -11.72 -20.36 46.41
C LYS A 666 -12.07 -21.06 47.72
N GLU A 667 -11.13 -21.72 48.36
CA GLU A 667 -11.35 -22.35 49.68
C GLU A 667 -11.71 -21.30 50.75
N HIS A 668 -11.02 -20.17 50.76
CA HIS A 668 -11.33 -19.06 51.67
C HIS A 668 -12.73 -18.47 51.42
N VAL A 669 -13.12 -18.25 50.17
CA VAL A 669 -14.47 -17.76 49.81
C VAL A 669 -15.54 -18.74 50.29
N LYS A 670 -15.33 -20.04 50.09
CA LYS A 670 -16.24 -21.10 50.55
C LYS A 670 -16.35 -21.15 52.08
N ALA A 671 -15.25 -20.98 52.79
CA ALA A 671 -15.23 -20.92 54.25
C ALA A 671 -16.02 -19.70 54.78
N VAL A 672 -15.83 -18.53 54.16
CA VAL A 672 -16.57 -17.30 54.49
C VAL A 672 -18.07 -17.46 54.20
N GLY A 673 -18.44 -18.05 53.06
CA GLY A 673 -19.84 -18.39 52.75
C GLY A 673 -20.49 -19.30 53.80
N GLY A 674 -19.73 -20.28 54.30
CA GLY A 674 -20.15 -21.14 55.40
C GLY A 674 -20.44 -20.37 56.70
N GLN A 675 -19.53 -19.47 57.10
CA GLN A 675 -19.70 -18.64 58.30
C GLN A 675 -20.91 -17.68 58.19
N VAL A 676 -21.13 -17.10 57.01
CA VAL A 676 -22.30 -16.24 56.75
C VAL A 676 -23.60 -17.03 56.89
N ASN A 677 -23.66 -18.24 56.32
CA ASN A 677 -24.83 -19.11 56.43
C ASN A 677 -25.14 -19.50 57.88
N GLU A 678 -24.09 -19.77 58.69
CA GLU A 678 -24.24 -20.06 60.11
C GLU A 678 -24.77 -18.84 60.90
N LEU A 679 -24.24 -17.64 60.64
CA LEU A 679 -24.73 -16.40 61.23
C LEU A 679 -26.19 -16.12 60.88
N VAL A 680 -26.60 -16.37 59.63
CA VAL A 680 -28.00 -16.25 59.19
C VAL A 680 -28.87 -17.27 59.92
N ALA A 681 -28.42 -18.52 60.07
CA ALA A 681 -29.15 -19.56 60.77
C ALA A 681 -29.33 -19.23 62.27
N LEU A 682 -28.30 -18.69 62.93
CA LEU A 682 -28.35 -18.22 64.31
C LEU A 682 -29.34 -17.08 64.48
N GLN A 683 -29.31 -16.07 63.61
CA GLN A 683 -30.30 -14.97 63.64
C GLN A 683 -31.73 -15.48 63.46
N GLN A 684 -31.95 -16.46 62.59
CA GLN A 684 -33.28 -17.07 62.41
C GLN A 684 -33.73 -17.85 63.66
N ARG A 685 -32.83 -18.56 64.33
CA ARG A 685 -33.12 -19.26 65.60
C ARG A 685 -33.47 -18.26 66.70
N THR A 686 -32.66 -17.22 66.90
CA THR A 686 -32.93 -16.15 67.88
C THR A 686 -34.29 -15.49 67.62
N LYS A 687 -34.64 -15.26 66.34
CA LYS A 687 -35.95 -14.74 65.93
C LYS A 687 -37.11 -15.67 66.31
N ARG A 688 -36.94 -17.00 66.18
CA ARG A 688 -37.97 -17.99 66.58
C ARG A 688 -38.17 -18.01 68.09
N VAL A 689 -37.08 -17.93 68.86
CA VAL A 689 -37.12 -17.88 70.32
C VAL A 689 -37.79 -16.60 70.82
N LEU A 690 -37.38 -15.44 70.30
CA LEU A 690 -38.01 -14.14 70.62
C LEU A 690 -39.50 -14.09 70.25
N ARG A 691 -39.90 -14.69 69.11
CA ARG A 691 -41.31 -14.76 68.71
C ARG A 691 -42.13 -15.65 69.65
N ARG A 692 -41.56 -16.75 70.16
CA ARG A 692 -42.21 -17.59 71.19
C ARG A 692 -42.34 -16.82 72.51
N ALA A 693 -41.27 -16.17 72.97
CA ALA A 693 -41.29 -15.34 74.17
C ALA A 693 -42.31 -14.18 74.08
N SER A 694 -42.47 -13.54 72.92
CA SER A 694 -43.48 -12.48 72.75
C SER A 694 -44.92 -13.00 72.75
N LEU A 695 -45.15 -14.24 72.32
CA LEU A 695 -46.47 -14.88 72.36
C LEU A 695 -46.86 -15.26 73.80
N GLU A 696 -45.89 -15.59 74.65
CA GLU A 696 -46.11 -15.88 76.07
C GLU A 696 -46.36 -14.62 76.92
N VAL A 697 -45.76 -13.48 76.54
CA VAL A 697 -45.94 -12.19 77.26
C VAL A 697 -47.19 -11.41 76.79
N GLY A 698 -47.78 -11.75 75.64
CA GLY A 698 -48.90 -11.02 75.02
C GLY A 698 -50.30 -11.26 75.61
N ALA A 699 -50.45 -12.00 76.73
CA ALA A 699 -51.75 -12.27 77.34
C ALA A 699 -52.28 -11.15 78.27
N LEU A 700 -51.54 -10.06 78.49
CA LEU A 700 -51.96 -8.94 79.35
C LEU A 700 -51.70 -7.57 78.67
N ARG A 701 -52.77 -7.04 78.06
CA ARG A 701 -53.00 -5.66 77.57
C ARG A 701 -52.00 -5.07 76.53
N ALA A 702 -52.62 -4.45 75.52
CA ALA A 702 -52.05 -3.68 74.39
C ALA A 702 -51.58 -4.51 73.18
N GLY A 703 -51.99 -4.06 71.98
CA GLY A 703 -51.87 -4.76 70.70
C GLY A 703 -50.43 -5.14 70.31
N PRO A 704 -50.27 -6.03 69.30
CA PRO A 704 -48.99 -6.66 69.03
C PRO A 704 -47.93 -5.64 68.62
N PRO A 705 -46.71 -5.69 69.19
CA PRO A 705 -45.59 -4.91 68.67
C PRO A 705 -45.25 -5.40 67.26
N ARG A 706 -45.40 -4.53 66.25
CA ARG A 706 -44.83 -4.74 64.92
C ARG A 706 -43.31 -4.57 65.02
N PHE A 707 -42.59 -5.66 65.23
CA PHE A 707 -41.15 -5.69 64.97
C PHE A 707 -40.92 -5.69 63.45
N VAL A 708 -40.90 -4.49 62.87
CA VAL A 708 -40.40 -4.27 61.51
C VAL A 708 -38.88 -4.41 61.56
N LEU A 709 -38.35 -5.50 61.02
CA LEU A 709 -36.92 -5.59 60.71
C LEU A 709 -36.55 -4.41 59.82
N GLU A 710 -35.45 -3.73 60.12
CA GLU A 710 -34.86 -2.76 59.21
C GLU A 710 -34.58 -3.48 57.87
N PRO A 711 -35.32 -3.18 56.78
CA PRO A 711 -35.23 -3.93 55.52
C PRO A 711 -33.82 -3.88 54.90
N LYS A 712 -33.03 -2.87 55.29
CA LYS A 712 -31.64 -2.68 54.89
C LYS A 712 -30.72 -3.83 55.30
N SER A 713 -30.95 -4.49 56.44
CA SER A 713 -30.09 -5.59 56.92
C SER A 713 -30.22 -6.86 56.08
N ARG A 714 -31.46 -7.26 55.75
CA ARG A 714 -31.74 -8.39 54.85
C ARG A 714 -31.27 -8.13 53.42
N GLN A 715 -31.40 -6.89 52.95
CA GLN A 715 -30.86 -6.50 51.65
C GLN A 715 -29.34 -6.58 51.63
N ARG A 716 -28.65 -6.14 52.69
CA ARG A 716 -27.19 -6.27 52.81
C ARG A 716 -26.71 -7.71 52.85
N ILE A 717 -27.40 -8.61 53.53
CA ILE A 717 -27.03 -10.04 53.57
C ILE A 717 -27.20 -10.68 52.20
N LYS A 718 -28.34 -10.44 51.52
CA LYS A 718 -28.56 -10.93 50.15
C LYS A 718 -27.57 -10.34 49.15
N GLU A 719 -27.16 -9.10 49.35
CA GLU A 719 -26.13 -8.45 48.54
C GLU A 719 -24.76 -9.08 48.78
N VAL A 720 -24.42 -9.44 50.02
CA VAL A 720 -23.18 -10.15 50.35
C VAL A 720 -23.18 -11.58 49.80
N GLU A 721 -24.28 -12.33 49.92
CA GLU A 721 -24.45 -13.64 49.29
C GLU A 721 -24.27 -13.55 47.77
N ARG A 722 -24.93 -12.58 47.12
CA ARG A 722 -24.80 -12.37 45.68
C ARG A 722 -23.36 -12.02 45.25
N ARG A 723 -22.62 -11.26 46.06
CA ARG A 723 -21.21 -10.94 45.78
C ARG A 723 -20.28 -12.13 45.97
N LEU A 724 -20.57 -12.99 46.95
CA LEU A 724 -19.82 -14.23 47.17
C LEU A 724 -20.07 -15.23 46.03
N ASP A 725 -21.31 -15.38 45.57
CA ASP A 725 -21.65 -16.23 44.43
C ASP A 725 -20.96 -15.74 43.14
N LEU A 726 -20.93 -14.42 42.92
CA LEU A 726 -20.23 -13.84 41.77
C LEU A 726 -18.70 -14.07 41.85
N LEU A 727 -18.11 -13.96 43.04
CA LEU A 727 -16.70 -14.25 43.25
C LEU A 727 -16.39 -15.73 43.02
N GLU A 728 -17.25 -16.65 43.47
CA GLU A 728 -17.11 -18.08 43.24
C GLU A 728 -17.20 -18.42 41.74
N GLN A 729 -18.14 -17.81 41.00
CA GLN A 729 -18.24 -17.95 39.55
C GLN A 729 -16.99 -17.46 38.81
N LEU A 730 -16.48 -16.27 39.18
CA LEU A 730 -15.25 -15.74 38.58
C LEU A 730 -14.04 -16.63 38.87
N LEU A 731 -13.92 -17.15 40.09
CA LEU A 731 -12.85 -18.08 40.46
C LEU A 731 -12.96 -19.40 39.68
N ASP A 732 -14.16 -19.90 39.44
CA ASP A 732 -14.39 -21.09 38.61
C ASP A 732 -14.04 -20.88 37.14
N ASP A 733 -14.37 -19.72 36.57
CA ASP A 733 -13.99 -19.39 35.19
C ASP A 733 -12.46 -19.23 35.04
N VAL A 734 -11.79 -18.62 36.03
CA VAL A 734 -10.32 -18.52 36.07
C VAL A 734 -9.67 -19.90 36.20
N LEU A 735 -10.19 -20.78 37.06
CA LEU A 735 -9.70 -22.15 37.20
C LEU A 735 -9.92 -22.97 35.92
N ARG A 736 -11.06 -22.82 35.24
CA ARG A 736 -11.32 -23.47 33.95
C ARG A 736 -10.43 -22.95 32.83
N TYR A 737 -10.18 -21.65 32.79
CA TYR A 737 -9.28 -21.04 31.81
C TYR A 737 -7.84 -21.55 31.98
N THR A 738 -7.35 -21.59 33.22
CA THR A 738 -6.02 -22.12 33.53
C THR A 738 -5.93 -23.62 33.29
N GLU A 739 -6.98 -24.39 33.61
CA GLU A 739 -7.04 -25.82 33.32
C GLU A 739 -7.07 -26.11 31.80
N ASN A 740 -7.84 -25.36 31.01
CA ASN A 740 -7.89 -25.51 29.56
C ASN A 740 -6.55 -25.16 28.91
N ARG A 741 -5.88 -24.11 29.38
CA ARG A 741 -4.51 -23.78 28.97
C ARG A 741 -3.52 -24.89 29.33
N GLY A 742 -3.67 -25.49 30.52
CA GLY A 742 -2.87 -26.64 30.97
C GLY A 742 -3.16 -27.94 30.20
N ARG A 743 -4.42 -28.21 29.82
CA ARG A 743 -4.77 -29.34 28.94
C ARG A 743 -4.17 -29.17 27.55
N GLY A 744 -4.19 -27.96 26.99
CA GLY A 744 -3.49 -27.68 25.72
C GLY A 744 -2.00 -28.00 25.77
N LEU A 745 -1.34 -27.75 26.91
CA LEU A 745 0.06 -28.13 27.13
C LEU A 745 0.24 -29.65 27.25
N ARG A 746 -0.62 -30.33 28.02
CA ARG A 746 -0.60 -31.80 28.21
C ARG A 746 -0.93 -32.58 26.94
N ASP A 747 -1.86 -32.09 26.12
CA ASP A 747 -2.23 -32.71 24.85
C ASP A 747 -1.10 -32.54 23.82
N ARG A 748 -0.39 -31.41 23.83
CA ARG A 748 0.84 -31.24 23.05
C ARG A 748 1.96 -32.18 23.53
N LEU A 749 2.13 -32.33 24.84
CA LEU A 749 3.09 -33.28 25.43
C LEU A 749 2.74 -34.75 25.10
N ARG A 750 1.46 -35.13 25.15
CA ARG A 750 1.02 -36.46 24.71
C ARG A 750 1.24 -36.71 23.23
N LEU A 751 0.97 -35.73 22.37
CA LEU A 751 1.27 -35.82 20.94
C LEU A 751 2.77 -36.00 20.66
N VAL A 752 3.61 -35.34 21.46
CA VAL A 752 5.07 -35.50 21.41
C VAL A 752 5.50 -36.87 21.94
N GLU A 753 4.94 -37.33 23.06
CA GLU A 753 5.21 -38.66 23.64
C GLU A 753 4.76 -39.79 22.70
N GLU A 754 3.62 -39.64 22.03
CA GLU A 754 3.11 -40.59 21.05
C GLU A 754 3.98 -40.61 19.78
N HIS A 755 4.51 -39.46 19.34
CA HIS A 755 5.53 -39.37 18.30
C HIS A 755 6.85 -40.04 18.69
N LEU A 756 7.26 -39.93 19.96
CA LEU A 756 8.47 -40.57 20.48
C LEU A 756 8.30 -42.09 20.57
N ARG A 757 7.13 -42.58 21.01
CA ARG A 757 6.82 -44.02 21.03
C ARG A 757 6.73 -44.62 19.63
N LEU A 758 6.17 -43.91 18.66
CA LEU A 758 6.15 -44.36 17.26
C LEU A 758 7.57 -44.46 16.68
N ARG A 759 8.49 -43.58 17.10
CA ARG A 759 9.90 -43.66 16.70
C ARG A 759 10.67 -44.79 17.40
N GLN A 760 10.39 -45.07 18.66
CA GLN A 760 10.98 -46.22 19.36
C GLN A 760 10.45 -47.54 18.78
N GLY A 761 9.15 -47.65 18.49
CA GLY A 761 8.58 -48.82 17.81
C GLY A 761 9.16 -49.05 16.42
N GLN A 762 9.43 -47.98 15.65
CA GLN A 762 10.12 -48.09 14.36
C GLN A 762 11.61 -48.47 14.48
N ALA A 763 12.26 -48.19 15.62
CA ALA A 763 13.63 -48.61 15.87
C ALA A 763 13.70 -50.10 16.28
N ASP A 764 12.71 -50.59 17.03
CA ASP A 764 12.61 -51.98 17.45
C ASP A 764 12.21 -52.93 16.28
N ASP A 765 11.37 -52.46 15.34
CA ASP A 765 11.05 -53.20 14.10
C ASP A 765 12.25 -53.28 13.12
N VAL A 766 13.23 -52.37 13.23
CA VAL A 766 14.46 -52.40 12.40
C VAL A 766 15.56 -53.26 13.03
N MET A 767 15.50 -53.56 14.33
CA MET A 767 16.40 -54.53 14.99
C MET A 767 15.89 -55.98 14.94
N SER A 768 14.65 -56.22 14.52
CA SER A 768 14.04 -57.55 14.43
C SER A 768 13.94 -58.12 13.00
N ILE A 769 14.55 -57.45 12.02
CA ILE A 769 14.86 -57.94 10.66
C ILE A 769 16.37 -57.99 10.49
#